data_AF-A0A3M7MZM6-F1
#
_entry.id   AF-A0A3M7MZM6-F1
#
_cell.length_a   1.000
_cell.length_b   1.000
_cell.length_c   1.000
_cell.angle_alpha   90.00
_cell.angle_beta   90.00
_cell.angle_gamma   90.00
#
_symmetry.space_group_name_H-M   'P 1'
#
loop_
_entity.id
_entity.type
_entity.pdbx_description
1 polymer ?
#
loop_
_entity_poly.entity_id
_entity_poly.type
_entity_poly.pdbx_seq_one_letter_code
_entity_poly.pdbx_strand_id
1 'polypeptide(L)'
;MTESLDSRLAARRTPSPKPSRITEEVYSERFPSFDTTAPPSFGLPVVTESTLETDAVAALESKWPLPRGNPRSREGRQNWHRPRKSVSEALNNFRIRRGSVSENAQELAEALKAPVSYTLIGLCIAWYMTSALTNTSSKSILNAFPKPATLTIAQFASVSVWCLILNTTASLFPSLKKTVPALRNGLRRPSWDVIATALPLSVFQLLGHLLSSYATSKIPVSLVHTIKGLSPLFTVLAYRVFFRIRYMRATYMSLVPLTLGVMMACSTDFSTNFWGLSAALIATLVFVVQNIFSKKLFTESARAEAEGQTQRSRKLDKLNLLCYCSVGAFMLSAPVWLYTEGFAIMEDFWKDGAVNLSAKKGAMDHGELVFEFIFNGLTHFFQNILAFVLLSMMSPVSYSVASLIKRVWVIAVAVIWFRSSTTGLQLAGIVLTLIGLYLYDRTSMEDAAERRAKSGNLPHDTPLLPLAAKDQAEPNGHVLEPQSGGLGPISQQSGRKTTSKTTTSGRCRQSFLHSPIMSTTVVHTDSLEDDRPDDKSKAKKQKSGPILTPKTVLPIFFAIGIIFAPIGGLLLWASYSVQELVIDYTDCNSTSSEFTTIPDSKVSASFKTSNFTKPSWRLRTADRRPPYSAVNITNTPICTLQFDIPNNIGPPVYLYYRLTSFYQNHRRYVKSLDTDQLKGNFISNSSISSSACNPLRTNGSDFAYYPCGLIANSIFNDTFFSPQYVNQGGQADSSQYTMTNKSIAWSSDADLYGKTSYKWNQVAPPPNWAERFPNGYTEETFPDLSEYEELHVWMRTAGLPKFSKLALRNDDDVMKAGTYTMDIYDYFPVQLYGGTKSILISTRTVMGGKNSFLGIAYVVIGGLCIVLGVIFTAAHLIRPRKLGDHTYLSWNNDAAPTATTTGRETHPGTSA
;
A
#
# COMPACT_ATOMS: atom_id res chain seq x y z
N MET A 1 24.61 -67.26 0.38
CA MET A 1 25.97 -67.83 0.26
C MET A 1 26.57 -67.33 -1.04
N THR A 2 27.90 -67.19 -1.10
CA THR A 2 28.74 -66.86 -2.29
C THR A 2 28.33 -65.60 -3.07
N GLU A 3 29.11 -64.51 -3.08
CA GLU A 3 30.41 -64.33 -3.77
C GLU A 3 30.33 -64.42 -5.31
N SER A 4 31.17 -63.73 -6.09
CA SER A 4 31.88 -62.43 -5.96
C SER A 4 32.58 -62.14 -7.33
N LEU A 5 33.02 -60.90 -7.56
CA LEU A 5 33.99 -60.44 -8.59
C LEU A 5 33.88 -60.91 -10.07
N ASP A 6 33.62 -59.92 -10.94
CA ASP A 6 34.40 -59.56 -12.15
C ASP A 6 35.14 -60.66 -12.97
N SER A 7 35.05 -60.65 -14.30
CA SER A 7 35.63 -59.52 -15.07
C SER A 7 35.41 -59.55 -16.60
N ARG A 8 35.70 -58.40 -17.22
CA ARG A 8 36.08 -58.12 -18.64
C ARG A 8 35.01 -57.75 -19.69
N LEU A 9 35.04 -56.45 -20.04
CA LEU A 9 35.14 -55.89 -21.42
C LEU A 9 34.03 -56.21 -22.45
N ALA A 10 33.33 -55.28 -23.11
CA ALA A 10 33.62 -53.87 -23.40
C ALA A 10 32.45 -53.14 -24.11
N ALA A 11 32.19 -51.87 -23.75
CA ALA A 11 31.63 -50.83 -24.62
C ALA A 11 31.69 -49.46 -23.91
N ARG A 12 31.98 -48.35 -24.62
CA ARG A 12 32.05 -46.99 -24.03
C ARG A 12 30.76 -46.19 -24.25
N ARG A 13 30.33 -45.43 -23.22
CA ARG A 13 29.52 -44.20 -23.36
C ARG A 13 30.02 -43.15 -22.36
N THR A 14 30.01 -41.88 -22.76
CA THR A 14 30.40 -40.71 -21.95
C THR A 14 29.20 -39.79 -21.69
N PRO A 15 29.24 -38.90 -20.67
CA PRO A 15 28.02 -38.47 -19.98
C PRO A 15 27.40 -37.15 -20.46
N SER A 16 26.12 -36.97 -20.13
CA SER A 16 25.36 -35.72 -20.27
C SER A 16 25.51 -34.81 -19.04
N PRO A 17 25.55 -33.47 -19.19
CA PRO A 17 25.62 -32.52 -18.07
C PRO A 17 24.26 -32.27 -17.38
N LYS A 18 24.31 -31.83 -16.12
CA LYS A 18 23.15 -31.53 -15.27
C LYS A 18 22.57 -30.12 -15.53
N PRO A 19 21.27 -29.89 -15.28
CA PRO A 19 20.65 -28.55 -15.38
C PRO A 19 21.19 -27.59 -14.31
N SER A 20 21.30 -26.32 -14.66
CA SER A 20 21.80 -25.23 -13.82
C SER A 20 20.68 -24.39 -13.19
N ARG A 21 21.02 -23.71 -12.08
CA ARG A 21 20.16 -22.79 -11.32
C ARG A 21 19.39 -21.80 -12.20
N ILE A 22 18.13 -21.58 -11.85
CA ILE A 22 17.39 -20.36 -12.22
C ILE A 22 17.99 -19.18 -11.45
N THR A 23 18.56 -18.22 -12.17
CA THR A 23 18.80 -16.85 -11.70
C THR A 23 17.62 -15.95 -12.09
N GLU A 24 17.42 -14.85 -11.36
CA GLU A 24 16.40 -13.85 -11.72
C GLU A 24 16.72 -13.24 -13.09
N GLU A 25 15.86 -13.46 -14.09
CA GLU A 25 15.98 -12.75 -15.37
C GLU A 25 15.49 -11.31 -15.23
N VAL A 26 16.43 -10.37 -15.38
CA VAL A 26 16.12 -8.96 -15.62
C VAL A 26 15.41 -8.88 -16.98
N TYR A 27 14.14 -8.49 -16.98
CA TYR A 27 13.37 -8.22 -18.20
C TYR A 27 14.11 -7.20 -19.09
N SER A 28 14.73 -7.69 -20.16
CA SER A 28 15.40 -6.85 -21.15
C SER A 28 14.38 -6.33 -22.16
N GLU A 29 14.34 -5.01 -22.35
CA GLU A 29 13.41 -4.37 -23.28
C GLU A 29 13.74 -4.73 -24.74
N ARG A 30 13.10 -5.77 -25.28
CA ARG A 30 13.16 -6.07 -26.73
C ARG A 30 12.20 -5.18 -27.52
N PHE A 31 12.69 -3.99 -27.88
CA PHE A 31 12.40 -3.45 -29.21
C PHE A 31 13.26 -4.19 -30.25
N PRO A 32 12.77 -4.43 -31.48
CA PRO A 32 13.63 -4.88 -32.57
C PRO A 32 14.67 -3.80 -32.88
N SER A 33 15.93 -4.20 -33.02
CA SER A 33 17.02 -3.35 -33.47
C SER A 33 16.89 -3.10 -34.98
N PHE A 34 16.76 -1.83 -35.36
CA PHE A 34 16.70 -1.40 -36.76
C PHE A 34 18.13 -1.23 -37.31
N ASP A 35 18.71 -2.31 -37.82
CA ASP A 35 19.91 -2.26 -38.66
C ASP A 35 19.56 -2.57 -40.12
N THR A 36 20.12 -1.78 -41.04
CA THR A 36 19.75 -1.78 -42.45
C THR A 36 20.39 -2.97 -43.19
N THR A 37 19.58 -3.78 -43.88
CA THR A 37 20.08 -4.85 -44.77
C THR A 37 19.70 -4.60 -46.22
N ALA A 38 20.73 -4.44 -47.07
CA ALA A 38 20.60 -4.41 -48.53
C ALA A 38 21.75 -5.24 -49.16
N PRO A 39 21.52 -5.92 -50.31
CA PRO A 39 22.46 -6.87 -50.91
C PRO A 39 23.51 -6.18 -51.86
N PRO A 40 24.47 -6.92 -52.45
CA PRO A 40 25.88 -6.44 -52.46
C PRO A 40 26.50 -6.12 -53.83
N SER A 41 27.63 -5.39 -53.85
CA SER A 41 28.90 -5.81 -54.50
C SER A 41 30.00 -4.70 -54.54
N PHE A 42 31.26 -5.13 -54.79
CA PHE A 42 32.48 -4.38 -55.18
C PHE A 42 33.19 -3.42 -54.20
N GLY A 43 34.52 -3.62 -54.05
CA GLY A 43 35.51 -2.51 -54.03
C GLY A 43 36.37 -2.29 -52.77
N LEU A 44 37.55 -2.93 -52.69
CA LEU A 44 38.68 -2.57 -51.82
C LEU A 44 39.54 -1.43 -52.45
N PRO A 45 40.54 -0.76 -51.79
CA PRO A 45 41.20 -1.13 -50.52
C PRO A 45 41.50 -0.02 -49.47
N VAL A 46 41.55 -0.45 -48.20
CA VAL A 46 42.57 -0.21 -47.13
C VAL A 46 43.54 1.00 -47.22
N VAL A 47 43.57 1.81 -46.13
CA VAL A 47 44.77 2.45 -45.54
C VAL A 47 44.70 2.32 -44.00
N THR A 48 45.83 2.34 -43.29
CA THR A 48 46.00 1.95 -41.88
C THR A 48 46.29 3.12 -40.90
N GLU A 49 45.98 2.87 -39.61
CA GLU A 49 46.56 3.40 -38.36
C GLU A 49 47.11 4.83 -38.24
N SER A 50 46.72 5.52 -37.16
CA SER A 50 47.65 6.09 -36.17
C SER A 50 46.90 6.60 -34.92
N THR A 51 47.64 6.94 -33.86
CA THR A 51 47.11 7.28 -32.53
C THR A 51 47.64 8.60 -31.99
N LEU A 52 46.86 9.17 -31.07
CA LEU A 52 47.27 10.04 -29.95
C LEU A 52 47.30 11.56 -30.15
N GLU A 53 47.22 12.20 -28.97
CA GLU A 53 47.49 13.57 -28.55
C GLU A 53 46.52 14.73 -28.87
N THR A 54 46.04 15.28 -27.75
CA THR A 54 45.36 16.55 -27.55
C THR A 54 46.36 17.71 -27.55
N ASP A 55 45.98 18.87 -28.08
CA ASP A 55 46.01 20.10 -27.27
C ASP A 55 45.23 21.28 -27.87
N ALA A 56 44.45 21.99 -27.05
CA ALA A 56 43.91 23.35 -27.29
C ALA A 56 42.99 23.84 -26.14
N VAL A 57 43.53 24.35 -25.03
CA VAL A 57 42.72 25.01 -23.96
C VAL A 57 43.39 26.26 -23.37
N ALA A 58 43.02 27.44 -23.88
CA ALA A 58 43.18 28.80 -23.29
C ALA A 58 42.55 29.83 -24.25
N ALA A 59 41.96 30.97 -23.88
CA ALA A 59 41.50 31.59 -22.63
C ALA A 59 40.22 32.43 -22.98
N LEU A 60 39.29 32.88 -22.11
CA LEU A 60 39.40 33.71 -20.89
C LEU A 60 40.11 35.07 -21.17
N GLU A 61 39.69 36.23 -20.63
CA GLU A 61 38.96 36.49 -19.38
C GLU A 61 38.31 37.90 -19.31
N SER A 62 37.89 38.31 -18.09
CA SER A 62 37.59 39.68 -17.59
C SER A 62 36.13 40.19 -17.76
N LYS A 63 35.64 41.30 -17.13
CA LYS A 63 35.61 41.89 -15.74
C LYS A 63 34.76 43.20 -15.86
N TRP A 64 34.27 43.96 -14.86
CA TRP A 64 34.16 43.99 -13.37
C TRP A 64 33.02 45.01 -13.02
N PRO A 65 32.82 45.59 -11.80
CA PRO A 65 33.28 45.29 -10.44
C PRO A 65 32.15 45.19 -9.36
N LEU A 66 32.54 44.92 -8.11
CA LEU A 66 31.74 45.05 -6.88
C LEU A 66 32.33 46.15 -5.96
N PRO A 67 31.58 46.69 -4.99
CA PRO A 67 32.14 47.22 -3.74
C PRO A 67 32.44 46.09 -2.73
N ARG A 68 33.57 46.17 -2.01
CA ARG A 68 33.98 45.23 -0.95
C ARG A 68 33.81 45.83 0.46
N GLY A 69 33.52 44.99 1.45
CA GLY A 69 33.63 45.29 2.89
C GLY A 69 34.09 44.03 3.64
N ASN A 70 35.13 44.15 4.48
CA ASN A 70 35.95 43.01 4.93
C ASN A 70 35.31 42.13 6.04
N PRO A 71 35.82 40.90 6.28
CA PRO A 71 35.14 39.89 7.10
C PRO A 71 35.52 39.91 8.59
N ARG A 72 34.60 39.42 9.45
CA ARG A 72 34.90 38.86 10.78
C ARG A 72 34.03 37.63 11.08
N SER A 73 34.47 36.81 12.02
CA SER A 73 33.91 35.50 12.36
C SER A 73 32.65 35.57 13.24
N ARG A 74 31.76 34.58 13.06
CA ARG A 74 31.10 33.87 14.17
C ARG A 74 30.38 32.59 13.71
N GLU A 75 30.30 31.61 14.60
CA GLU A 75 29.49 30.41 14.39
C GLU A 75 27.99 30.67 14.52
N GLY A 76 27.19 29.69 14.10
CA GLY A 76 25.89 29.43 14.73
C GLY A 76 24.72 30.30 14.27
N ARG A 77 24.08 29.92 13.15
CA ARG A 77 22.64 30.13 12.99
C ARG A 77 21.95 28.85 12.50
N GLN A 78 20.96 28.42 13.27
CA GLN A 78 20.14 27.25 13.01
C GLN A 78 19.19 27.54 11.83
N ASN A 79 18.88 26.52 11.03
CA ASN A 79 17.87 26.63 9.97
C ASN A 79 16.49 26.92 10.60
N TRP A 80 15.99 28.13 10.40
CA TRP A 80 14.61 28.47 10.70
C TRP A 80 13.67 27.71 9.75
N HIS A 81 13.04 26.64 10.26
CA HIS A 81 11.91 26.03 9.57
C HIS A 81 10.80 27.07 9.42
N ARG A 82 10.45 27.41 8.18
CA ARG A 82 9.21 28.16 7.89
C ARG A 82 8.04 27.44 8.58
N PRO A 83 7.22 28.12 9.41
CA PRO A 83 6.05 27.51 10.01
C PRO A 83 5.14 26.94 8.91
N ARG A 84 4.71 25.68 9.07
CA ARG A 84 3.74 25.06 8.17
C ARG A 84 2.41 25.83 8.27
N LYS A 85 1.94 26.32 7.12
CA LYS A 85 0.62 26.96 7.00
C LYS A 85 -0.48 26.02 7.49
N SER A 86 -1.47 26.56 8.18
CA SER A 86 -2.59 25.76 8.69
C SER A 86 -3.50 25.33 7.55
N VAL A 87 -4.15 24.16 7.65
CA VAL A 87 -5.19 23.72 6.70
C VAL A 87 -6.31 24.76 6.55
N SER A 88 -6.58 25.57 7.59
CA SER A 88 -7.55 26.68 7.53
C SER A 88 -7.05 27.93 6.78
N GLU A 89 -5.78 27.97 6.38
CA GLU A 89 -5.18 29.06 5.61
C GLU A 89 -5.30 28.80 4.10
N ALA A 90 -5.01 27.55 3.67
CA ALA A 90 -5.33 27.08 2.32
C ALA A 90 -6.83 27.24 2.01
N LEU A 91 -7.70 26.74 2.90
CA LEU A 91 -9.17 26.86 2.77
C LEU A 91 -9.72 28.31 2.72
N ASN A 92 -8.94 29.32 3.15
CA ASN A 92 -9.30 30.72 2.96
C ASN A 92 -8.91 31.24 1.56
N ASN A 93 -7.78 30.79 1.00
CA ASN A 93 -7.38 31.15 -0.37
C ASN A 93 -8.38 30.60 -1.40
N PHE A 94 -8.92 29.39 -1.18
CA PHE A 94 -10.03 28.80 -1.94
C PHE A 94 -11.25 29.72 -2.09
N ARG A 95 -11.47 30.66 -1.16
CA ARG A 95 -12.64 31.55 -1.15
C ARG A 95 -12.39 32.90 -1.83
N ILE A 96 -11.16 33.20 -2.25
CA ILE A 96 -10.74 34.55 -2.70
C ILE A 96 -10.11 34.57 -4.12
N ARG A 97 -9.73 33.43 -4.72
CA ARG A 97 -9.26 33.38 -6.11
C ARG A 97 -9.91 32.28 -6.95
N ARG A 98 -10.22 32.61 -8.21
CA ARG A 98 -10.59 31.65 -9.27
C ARG A 98 -9.32 30.92 -9.73
N GLY A 99 -9.07 29.73 -9.17
CA GLY A 99 -7.92 28.87 -9.51
C GLY A 99 -8.35 27.50 -10.06
N SER A 100 -7.42 26.78 -10.72
CA SER A 100 -7.72 25.50 -11.38
C SER A 100 -8.13 24.39 -10.41
N VAL A 101 -9.06 23.53 -10.82
CA VAL A 101 -9.57 22.40 -10.01
C VAL A 101 -8.49 21.33 -9.77
N SER A 102 -7.56 21.15 -10.71
CA SER A 102 -6.50 20.11 -10.62
C SER A 102 -5.51 20.37 -9.50
N GLU A 103 -4.96 21.59 -9.44
CA GLU A 103 -3.99 22.04 -8.44
C GLU A 103 -4.59 21.99 -7.02
N ASN A 104 -5.86 22.43 -6.90
CA ASN A 104 -6.66 22.37 -5.68
C ASN A 104 -6.94 20.94 -5.17
N ALA A 105 -7.15 19.97 -6.07
CA ALA A 105 -7.32 18.56 -5.68
C ALA A 105 -6.03 17.97 -5.09
N GLN A 106 -4.86 18.44 -5.55
CA GLN A 106 -3.56 17.94 -5.15
C GLN A 106 -3.17 18.44 -3.74
N GLU A 107 -3.41 19.72 -3.42
CA GLU A 107 -3.29 20.22 -2.03
C GLU A 107 -4.28 19.52 -1.07
N LEU A 108 -5.52 19.26 -1.51
CA LEU A 108 -6.53 18.60 -0.68
C LEU A 108 -6.16 17.14 -0.36
N ALA A 109 -5.58 16.41 -1.33
CA ALA A 109 -5.05 15.07 -1.12
C ALA A 109 -3.87 15.04 -0.12
N GLU A 110 -3.01 16.07 -0.14
CA GLU A 110 -1.93 16.20 0.84
C GLU A 110 -2.44 16.62 2.23
N ALA A 111 -3.48 17.47 2.30
CA ALA A 111 -4.11 17.90 3.56
C ALA A 111 -4.94 16.81 4.26
N LEU A 112 -5.57 15.90 3.50
CA LEU A 112 -6.28 14.74 4.04
C LEU A 112 -5.36 13.66 4.63
N LYS A 113 -4.04 13.79 4.46
CA LYS A 113 -3.02 12.87 4.97
C LYS A 113 -2.79 13.06 6.48
N ALA A 114 -3.80 12.72 7.28
CA ALA A 114 -3.61 12.40 8.68
C ALA A 114 -2.49 11.34 8.82
N PRO A 115 -1.65 11.38 9.88
CA PRO A 115 -0.48 10.50 10.02
C PRO A 115 -0.85 9.07 10.44
N VAL A 116 -1.77 8.44 9.70
CA VAL A 116 -1.81 6.99 9.56
C VAL A 116 -0.50 6.60 8.88
N SER A 117 0.49 6.25 9.70
CA SER A 117 1.80 5.88 9.19
C SER A 117 1.67 4.58 8.38
N TYR A 118 1.77 4.69 7.05
CA TYR A 118 1.82 3.54 6.16
C TYR A 118 2.98 2.59 6.54
N THR A 119 4.06 3.11 7.11
CA THR A 119 5.14 2.33 7.72
C THR A 119 4.65 1.49 8.91
N LEU A 120 3.82 2.05 9.79
CA LEU A 120 3.25 1.29 10.93
C LEU A 120 2.29 0.21 10.45
N ILE A 121 1.42 0.51 9.48
CA ILE A 121 0.52 -0.50 8.88
C ILE A 121 1.32 -1.61 8.18
N GLY A 122 2.35 -1.24 7.40
CA GLY A 122 3.24 -2.21 6.74
C GLY A 122 3.99 -3.09 7.73
N LEU A 123 4.50 -2.52 8.84
CA LEU A 123 5.14 -3.29 9.92
C LEU A 123 4.15 -4.24 10.61
N CYS A 124 2.90 -3.81 10.87
CA CYS A 124 1.85 -4.69 11.40
C CYS A 124 1.54 -5.85 10.45
N ILE A 125 1.36 -5.59 9.14
CA ILE A 125 1.08 -6.63 8.14
C ILE A 125 2.27 -7.60 8.04
N ALA A 126 3.50 -7.10 7.97
CA ALA A 126 4.71 -7.92 7.96
C ALA A 126 4.82 -8.78 9.23
N TRP A 127 4.48 -8.22 10.40
CA TRP A 127 4.46 -8.96 11.67
C TRP A 127 3.39 -10.05 11.70
N TYR A 128 2.20 -9.80 11.15
CA TYR A 128 1.13 -10.78 11.06
C TYR A 128 1.49 -11.93 10.11
N MET A 129 2.08 -11.61 8.94
CA MET A 129 2.54 -12.62 7.97
C MET A 129 3.70 -13.46 8.50
N THR A 130 4.75 -12.85 9.04
CA THR A 130 5.89 -13.58 9.64
C THR A 130 5.46 -14.41 10.86
N SER A 131 4.48 -13.92 11.64
CA SER A 131 3.84 -14.71 12.70
C SER A 131 3.10 -15.93 12.15
N ALA A 132 2.30 -15.76 11.09
CA ALA A 132 1.53 -16.86 10.50
C ALA A 132 2.48 -17.94 9.97
N LEU A 133 3.44 -17.56 9.12
CA LEU A 133 4.42 -18.45 8.52
C LEU A 133 5.23 -19.22 9.57
N THR A 134 5.73 -18.54 10.61
CA THR A 134 6.47 -19.21 11.70
C THR A 134 5.63 -20.26 12.41
N ASN A 135 4.34 -19.98 12.65
CA ASN A 135 3.48 -20.89 13.41
C ASN A 135 2.95 -22.06 12.56
N THR A 136 2.72 -21.87 11.25
CA THR A 136 2.41 -22.98 10.33
C THR A 136 3.64 -23.84 10.06
N SER A 137 4.79 -23.22 9.78
CA SER A 137 6.07 -23.92 9.53
C SER A 137 6.53 -24.72 10.74
N SER A 138 6.50 -24.13 11.96
CA SER A 138 6.73 -24.87 13.21
C SER A 138 5.83 -26.10 13.36
N LYS A 139 4.57 -26.06 12.92
CA LYS A 139 3.68 -27.23 12.93
C LYS A 139 3.98 -28.23 11.82
N SER A 140 4.43 -27.76 10.65
CA SER A 140 4.91 -28.63 9.55
C SER A 140 6.11 -29.47 10.02
N ILE A 141 7.14 -28.81 10.56
CA ILE A 141 8.33 -29.47 11.14
C ILE A 141 7.92 -30.48 12.21
N LEU A 142 7.07 -30.10 13.17
CA LEU A 142 6.66 -31.00 14.26
C LEU A 142 5.71 -32.14 13.84
N ASN A 143 5.16 -32.10 12.62
CA ASN A 143 4.41 -33.23 12.05
C ASN A 143 5.34 -34.29 11.44
N ALA A 144 6.44 -33.87 10.80
CA ALA A 144 7.45 -34.75 10.19
C ALA A 144 8.50 -35.23 11.21
N PHE A 145 8.94 -34.34 12.11
CA PHE A 145 9.96 -34.57 13.12
C PHE A 145 9.46 -34.10 14.50
N PRO A 146 8.80 -35.00 15.28
CA PRO A 146 8.08 -34.64 16.51
C PRO A 146 9.00 -34.46 17.74
N LYS A 147 10.02 -33.61 17.59
CA LYS A 147 11.10 -33.34 18.57
C LYS A 147 11.09 -31.85 18.98
N PRO A 148 10.19 -31.42 19.88
CA PRO A 148 9.97 -30.00 20.18
C PRO A 148 11.17 -29.25 20.78
N ALA A 149 12.13 -29.92 21.43
CA ALA A 149 13.32 -29.23 21.93
C ALA A 149 14.25 -28.82 20.76
N THR A 150 14.46 -29.69 19.76
CA THR A 150 15.23 -29.40 18.54
C THR A 150 14.72 -28.14 17.82
N LEU A 151 13.40 -27.99 17.72
CA LEU A 151 12.78 -26.81 17.12
C LEU A 151 13.14 -25.53 17.89
N THR A 152 13.12 -25.57 19.23
CA THR A 152 13.41 -24.38 20.04
C THR A 152 14.88 -23.98 20.05
N ILE A 153 15.82 -24.94 20.14
CA ILE A 153 17.25 -24.62 20.07
C ILE A 153 17.62 -24.07 18.68
N ALA A 154 17.07 -24.62 17.60
CA ALA A 154 17.22 -24.08 16.26
C ALA A 154 16.63 -22.67 16.12
N GLN A 155 15.45 -22.42 16.70
CA GLN A 155 14.81 -21.09 16.71
C GLN A 155 15.61 -20.05 17.49
N PHE A 156 16.19 -20.37 18.64
CA PHE A 156 17.03 -19.44 19.41
C PHE A 156 18.42 -19.24 18.78
N ALA A 157 19.03 -20.30 18.24
CA ALA A 157 20.26 -20.21 17.47
C ALA A 157 20.09 -19.28 16.25
N SER A 158 19.04 -19.49 15.46
CA SER A 158 18.75 -18.68 14.26
C SER A 158 18.53 -17.21 14.61
N VAL A 159 17.75 -16.91 15.65
CA VAL A 159 17.56 -15.52 16.12
C VAL A 159 18.90 -14.88 16.52
N SER A 160 19.74 -15.59 17.27
CA SER A 160 21.05 -15.08 17.71
C SER A 160 22.01 -14.85 16.54
N VAL A 161 22.07 -15.78 15.59
CA VAL A 161 22.89 -15.67 14.37
C VAL A 161 22.42 -14.49 13.51
N TRP A 162 21.12 -14.36 13.24
CA TRP A 162 20.60 -13.23 12.45
C TRP A 162 20.73 -11.87 13.16
N CYS A 163 20.64 -11.82 14.50
CA CYS A 163 20.98 -10.61 15.27
C CYS A 163 22.45 -10.20 15.09
N LEU A 164 23.39 -11.14 15.12
CA LEU A 164 24.81 -10.87 14.90
C LEU A 164 25.08 -10.43 13.44
N ILE A 165 24.49 -11.10 12.46
CA ILE A 165 24.59 -10.75 11.02
C ILE A 165 24.04 -9.34 10.76
N LEU A 166 22.88 -8.98 11.32
CA LEU A 166 22.35 -7.62 11.14
C LEU A 166 23.27 -6.56 11.78
N ASN A 167 23.91 -6.85 12.91
CA ASN A 167 24.87 -5.92 13.52
C ASN A 167 26.15 -5.74 12.66
N THR A 168 26.67 -6.79 12.02
CA THR A 168 27.82 -6.66 11.09
C THR A 168 27.41 -6.01 9.77
N THR A 169 26.23 -6.32 9.23
CA THR A 169 25.72 -5.67 8.01
C THR A 169 25.44 -4.19 8.25
N ALA A 170 24.96 -3.82 9.45
CA ALA A 170 24.80 -2.41 9.82
C ALA A 170 26.12 -1.71 10.17
N SER A 171 27.21 -2.42 10.52
CA SER A 171 28.54 -1.79 10.59
C SER A 171 29.08 -1.46 9.20
N LEU A 172 28.86 -2.36 8.23
CA LEU A 172 29.23 -2.20 6.81
C LEU A 172 28.42 -1.13 6.05
N PHE A 173 27.10 -1.05 6.24
CA PHE A 173 26.22 -0.18 5.45
C PHE A 173 25.55 0.95 6.27
N PRO A 174 26.06 2.20 6.19
CA PRO A 174 25.50 3.36 6.90
C PRO A 174 24.02 3.66 6.59
N SER A 175 23.54 3.27 5.40
CA SER A 175 22.14 3.44 5.00
C SER A 175 21.19 2.62 5.87
N LEU A 176 21.56 1.40 6.27
CA LEU A 176 20.72 0.50 7.05
C LEU A 176 20.42 1.08 8.45
N LYS A 177 21.41 1.76 9.05
CA LYS A 177 21.28 2.52 10.31
C LYS A 177 20.34 3.74 10.23
N LYS A 178 20.07 4.24 9.01
CA LYS A 178 19.08 5.32 8.78
C LYS A 178 17.67 4.75 8.58
N THR A 179 17.54 3.62 7.88
CA THR A 179 16.25 3.02 7.55
C THR A 179 15.58 2.32 8.73
N VAL A 180 16.35 1.69 9.64
CA VAL A 180 15.79 0.93 10.78
C VAL A 180 16.12 1.61 12.11
N PRO A 181 15.13 2.23 12.81
CA PRO A 181 15.38 2.94 14.07
C PRO A 181 16.03 2.10 15.18
N ALA A 182 15.82 0.78 15.17
CA ALA A 182 16.34 -0.17 16.15
C ALA A 182 17.84 -0.50 16.00
N LEU A 183 18.48 -0.18 14.86
CA LEU A 183 19.91 -0.42 14.63
C LEU A 183 20.77 0.86 14.77
N ARG A 184 20.20 1.91 15.37
CA ARG A 184 20.84 3.23 15.43
C ARG A 184 22.01 3.31 16.42
N ASN A 185 22.03 2.47 17.45
CA ASN A 185 23.15 2.33 18.38
C ASN A 185 23.73 0.91 18.24
N GLY A 186 25.05 0.75 18.32
CA GLY A 186 25.69 -0.55 18.15
C GLY A 186 25.54 -1.49 19.35
N LEU A 187 25.97 -2.75 19.19
CA LEU A 187 26.08 -3.67 20.32
C LEU A 187 27.00 -3.11 21.42
N ARG A 188 26.46 -3.00 22.64
CA ARG A 188 27.26 -2.74 23.84
C ARG A 188 28.14 -3.97 24.11
N ARG A 189 29.33 -3.78 24.71
CA ARG A 189 30.15 -4.90 25.21
C ARG A 189 29.41 -5.61 26.36
N PRO A 190 29.55 -6.93 26.52
CA PRO A 190 28.92 -7.65 27.63
C PRO A 190 29.46 -7.14 28.98
N SER A 191 28.55 -6.83 29.91
CA SER A 191 28.85 -6.66 31.33
C SER A 191 27.92 -7.56 32.15
N TRP A 192 28.35 -7.93 33.36
CA TRP A 192 27.58 -8.82 34.23
C TRP A 192 26.19 -8.26 34.57
N ASP A 193 26.05 -6.94 34.71
CA ASP A 193 24.77 -6.27 34.98
C ASP A 193 23.74 -6.48 33.84
N VAL A 194 24.22 -6.44 32.58
CA VAL A 194 23.39 -6.67 31.40
C VAL A 194 22.96 -8.15 31.31
N ILE A 195 23.85 -9.07 31.68
CA ILE A 195 23.55 -10.50 31.70
C ILE A 195 22.57 -10.83 32.84
N ALA A 196 22.82 -10.35 34.05
CA ALA A 196 21.97 -10.57 35.23
C ALA A 196 20.56 -9.98 35.06
N THR A 197 20.43 -8.82 34.41
CA THR A 197 19.10 -8.23 34.12
C THR A 197 18.36 -8.92 32.97
N ALA A 198 19.07 -9.50 32.00
CA ALA A 198 18.46 -10.26 30.91
C ALA A 198 18.09 -11.71 31.30
N LEU A 199 18.86 -12.35 32.18
CA LEU A 199 18.75 -13.80 32.48
C LEU A 199 17.34 -14.26 32.91
N PRO A 200 16.59 -13.57 33.80
CA PRO A 200 15.23 -13.98 34.14
C PRO A 200 14.28 -13.95 32.94
N LEU A 201 14.45 -12.98 32.03
CA LEU A 201 13.66 -12.88 30.80
C LEU A 201 13.98 -14.06 29.86
N SER A 202 15.26 -14.43 29.75
CA SER A 202 15.73 -15.59 28.97
C SER A 202 15.15 -16.91 29.48
N VAL A 203 15.09 -17.11 30.81
CA VAL A 203 14.50 -18.30 31.44
C VAL A 203 13.00 -18.41 31.11
N PHE A 204 12.23 -17.33 31.29
CA PHE A 204 10.80 -17.33 30.94
C PHE A 204 10.59 -17.51 29.42
N GLN A 205 11.44 -16.94 28.58
CA GLN A 205 11.34 -17.10 27.13
C GLN A 205 11.62 -18.54 26.70
N LEU A 206 12.67 -19.18 27.23
CA LEU A 206 12.96 -20.60 26.98
C LEU A 206 11.78 -21.48 27.38
N LEU A 207 11.32 -21.36 28.63
CA LEU A 207 10.22 -22.20 29.15
C LEU A 207 8.91 -21.99 28.38
N GLY A 208 8.57 -20.74 28.05
CA GLY A 208 7.37 -20.41 27.28
C GLY A 208 7.41 -20.94 25.84
N HIS A 209 8.54 -20.81 25.15
CA HIS A 209 8.69 -21.35 23.80
C HIS A 209 8.74 -22.89 23.80
N LEU A 210 9.46 -23.53 24.72
CA LEU A 210 9.55 -25.00 24.81
C LEU A 210 8.18 -25.65 25.06
N LEU A 211 7.43 -25.14 26.04
CA LEU A 211 6.06 -25.61 26.30
C LEU A 211 5.11 -25.32 25.14
N SER A 212 5.27 -24.18 24.46
CA SER A 212 4.50 -23.85 23.25
C SER A 212 4.79 -24.80 22.08
N SER A 213 6.05 -25.15 21.84
CA SER A 213 6.46 -26.11 20.81
C SER A 213 5.98 -27.52 21.15
N TYR A 214 6.11 -27.95 22.41
CA TYR A 214 5.54 -29.21 22.88
C TYR A 214 4.03 -29.28 22.64
N ALA A 215 3.28 -28.25 23.05
CA ALA A 215 1.84 -28.16 22.79
C ALA A 215 1.52 -28.19 21.28
N THR A 216 2.30 -27.49 20.47
CA THR A 216 2.13 -27.42 19.01
C THR A 216 2.44 -28.76 18.33
N SER A 217 3.30 -29.62 18.91
CA SER A 217 3.52 -30.98 18.39
C SER A 217 2.25 -31.83 18.47
N LYS A 218 1.53 -31.77 19.59
CA LYS A 218 0.33 -32.58 19.86
C LYS A 218 -0.93 -31.98 19.21
N ILE A 219 -1.12 -30.66 19.33
CA ILE A 219 -2.40 -29.97 19.07
C ILE A 219 -2.30 -29.08 17.79
N PRO A 220 -3.41 -28.83 17.06
CA PRO A 220 -3.43 -27.85 15.98
C PRO A 220 -3.15 -26.42 16.45
N VAL A 221 -2.49 -25.64 15.58
CA VAL A 221 -2.08 -24.23 15.83
C VAL A 221 -3.27 -23.34 16.23
N SER A 222 -4.44 -23.58 15.67
CA SER A 222 -5.69 -22.85 15.98
C SER A 222 -6.04 -22.91 17.47
N LEU A 223 -6.07 -24.11 18.06
CA LEU A 223 -6.36 -24.30 19.49
C LEU A 223 -5.25 -23.72 20.38
N VAL A 224 -3.97 -23.85 20.00
CA VAL A 224 -2.86 -23.25 20.76
C VAL A 224 -2.98 -21.72 20.84
N HIS A 225 -3.37 -21.04 19.77
CA HIS A 225 -3.61 -19.58 19.81
C HIS A 225 -4.93 -19.19 20.47
N THR A 226 -5.94 -20.08 20.43
CA THR A 226 -7.20 -19.90 21.17
C THR A 226 -6.97 -19.95 22.68
N ILE A 227 -6.16 -20.90 23.18
CA ILE A 227 -5.77 -21.00 24.59
C ILE A 227 -4.90 -19.80 25.00
N LYS A 228 -3.98 -19.35 24.13
CA LYS A 228 -3.24 -18.07 24.32
C LYS A 228 -4.18 -16.85 24.44
N GLY A 229 -5.42 -16.96 23.94
CA GLY A 229 -6.52 -16.03 24.21
C GLY A 229 -6.77 -15.75 25.69
N LEU A 230 -6.54 -16.71 26.60
CA LEU A 230 -6.67 -16.54 28.07
C LEU A 230 -5.63 -15.59 28.69
N SER A 231 -4.65 -15.10 27.93
CA SER A 231 -3.61 -14.18 28.40
C SER A 231 -4.13 -13.01 29.28
N PRO A 232 -5.26 -12.34 28.97
CA PRO A 232 -5.79 -11.27 29.81
C PRO A 232 -6.47 -11.74 31.10
N LEU A 233 -6.97 -12.98 31.15
CA LEU A 233 -7.42 -13.58 32.41
C LEU A 233 -6.23 -13.80 33.34
N PHE A 234 -5.14 -14.35 32.81
CA PHE A 234 -3.94 -14.61 33.59
C PHE A 234 -3.20 -13.33 34.01
N THR A 235 -3.24 -12.23 33.23
CA THR A 235 -2.74 -10.93 33.71
C THR A 235 -3.57 -10.39 34.87
N VAL A 236 -4.91 -10.36 34.75
CA VAL A 236 -5.80 -9.90 35.83
C VAL A 236 -5.63 -10.76 37.09
N LEU A 237 -5.49 -12.09 36.94
CA LEU A 237 -5.20 -12.99 38.05
C LEU A 237 -3.83 -12.69 38.69
N ALA A 238 -2.78 -12.51 37.89
CA ALA A 238 -1.45 -12.17 38.39
C ALA A 238 -1.45 -10.82 39.14
N TYR A 239 -2.06 -9.77 38.58
CA TYR A 239 -2.16 -8.47 39.27
C TYR A 239 -2.99 -8.56 40.56
N ARG A 240 -4.04 -9.40 40.60
CA ARG A 240 -4.82 -9.65 41.82
C ARG A 240 -4.04 -10.44 42.88
N VAL A 241 -3.18 -11.39 42.49
CA VAL A 241 -2.38 -12.19 43.43
C VAL A 241 -1.17 -11.40 43.94
N PHE A 242 -0.34 -10.86 43.04
CA PHE A 242 0.92 -10.20 43.41
C PHE A 242 0.74 -8.79 43.98
N PHE A 243 -0.25 -8.01 43.51
CA PHE A 243 -0.45 -6.61 43.91
C PHE A 243 -1.75 -6.37 44.69
N ARG A 244 -2.58 -7.41 44.92
CA ARG A 244 -3.87 -7.36 45.65
C ARG A 244 -4.90 -6.33 45.13
N ILE A 245 -4.73 -5.83 43.91
CA ILE A 245 -5.60 -4.81 43.31
C ILE A 245 -6.98 -5.39 42.94
N ARG A 246 -8.05 -4.69 43.32
CA ARG A 246 -9.44 -5.03 42.98
C ARG A 246 -9.88 -4.33 41.70
N TYR A 247 -10.14 -5.09 40.65
CA TYR A 247 -10.73 -4.58 39.39
C TYR A 247 -12.24 -4.32 39.52
N MET A 248 -12.79 -3.48 38.65
CA MET A 248 -14.23 -3.21 38.57
C MET A 248 -15.01 -4.44 38.09
N ARG A 249 -16.24 -4.65 38.58
CA ARG A 249 -17.09 -5.80 38.21
C ARG A 249 -17.25 -5.97 36.69
N ALA A 250 -17.30 -4.87 35.92
CA ALA A 250 -17.38 -4.89 34.46
C ALA A 250 -16.24 -5.67 33.78
N THR A 251 -14.99 -5.55 34.27
CA THR A 251 -13.86 -6.29 33.73
C THR A 251 -14.04 -7.80 33.98
N TYR A 252 -14.44 -8.21 35.18
CA TYR A 252 -14.72 -9.62 35.47
C TYR A 252 -15.85 -10.19 34.62
N MET A 253 -16.91 -9.43 34.33
CA MET A 253 -17.98 -9.87 33.43
C MET A 253 -17.49 -10.09 31.99
N SER A 254 -16.45 -9.37 31.55
CA SER A 254 -15.85 -9.58 30.21
C SER A 254 -14.97 -10.84 30.11
N LEU A 255 -14.45 -11.36 31.24
CA LEU A 255 -13.68 -12.60 31.28
C LEU A 255 -14.56 -13.84 31.06
N VAL A 256 -15.86 -13.78 31.40
CA VAL A 256 -16.75 -14.97 31.37
C VAL A 256 -17.01 -15.50 29.95
N PRO A 257 -17.33 -14.67 28.93
CA PRO A 257 -17.39 -15.15 27.54
C PRO A 257 -16.04 -15.67 27.04
N LEU A 258 -14.94 -15.06 27.49
CA LEU A 258 -13.58 -15.45 27.09
C LEU A 258 -13.23 -16.85 27.61
N THR A 259 -13.49 -17.16 28.89
CA THR A 259 -13.29 -18.51 29.43
C THR A 259 -14.22 -19.52 28.78
N LEU A 260 -15.51 -19.20 28.64
CA LEU A 260 -16.50 -20.13 28.10
C LEU A 260 -16.19 -20.47 26.63
N GLY A 261 -15.73 -19.51 25.84
CA GLY A 261 -15.25 -19.76 24.46
C GLY A 261 -14.06 -20.72 24.38
N VAL A 262 -13.07 -20.61 25.29
CA VAL A 262 -11.91 -21.53 25.31
C VAL A 262 -12.31 -22.92 25.80
N MET A 263 -13.16 -23.02 26.83
CA MET A 263 -13.67 -24.31 27.31
C MET A 263 -14.50 -25.02 26.23
N MET A 264 -15.35 -24.27 25.51
CA MET A 264 -16.10 -24.75 24.35
C MET A 264 -15.17 -25.23 23.22
N ALA A 265 -14.15 -24.44 22.87
CA ALA A 265 -13.20 -24.79 21.81
C ALA A 265 -12.31 -26.00 22.13
N CYS A 266 -11.98 -26.24 23.41
CA CYS A 266 -11.15 -27.39 23.82
C CYS A 266 -11.96 -28.68 24.07
N SER A 267 -13.30 -28.59 24.15
CA SER A 267 -14.17 -29.70 24.57
C SER A 267 -14.05 -30.96 23.70
N THR A 268 -13.82 -30.82 22.40
CA THR A 268 -13.70 -31.93 21.44
C THR A 268 -12.38 -32.70 21.51
N ASP A 269 -11.33 -32.07 22.04
CA ASP A 269 -9.94 -32.58 21.97
C ASP A 269 -9.36 -32.88 23.36
N PHE A 270 -10.15 -32.67 24.43
CA PHE A 270 -9.72 -32.78 25.81
C PHE A 270 -9.29 -34.21 26.20
N SER A 271 -10.07 -35.22 25.79
CA SER A 271 -9.80 -36.63 26.08
C SER A 271 -8.58 -37.19 25.35
N THR A 272 -8.28 -36.68 24.15
CA THR A 272 -7.20 -37.20 23.29
C THR A 272 -5.87 -36.51 23.50
N ASN A 273 -5.86 -35.23 23.93
CA ASN A 273 -4.66 -34.39 23.93
C ASN A 273 -4.43 -33.61 25.25
N PHE A 274 -4.91 -34.12 26.40
CA PHE A 274 -4.77 -33.49 27.72
C PHE A 274 -3.39 -32.87 28.01
N TRP A 275 -2.29 -33.61 27.79
CA TRP A 275 -0.93 -33.12 28.03
C TRP A 275 -0.55 -31.93 27.13
N GLY A 276 -1.06 -31.87 25.89
CA GLY A 276 -0.86 -30.74 24.99
C GLY A 276 -1.65 -29.50 25.44
N LEU A 277 -2.88 -29.67 25.94
CA LEU A 277 -3.71 -28.58 26.45
C LEU A 277 -3.11 -28.00 27.74
N SER A 278 -2.66 -28.86 28.64
CA SER A 278 -1.97 -28.47 29.88
C SER A 278 -0.66 -27.74 29.58
N ALA A 279 0.18 -28.24 28.66
CA ALA A 279 1.39 -27.55 28.24
C ALA A 279 1.08 -26.19 27.58
N ALA A 280 0.02 -26.10 26.76
CA ALA A 280 -0.42 -24.84 26.17
C ALA A 280 -0.80 -23.82 27.25
N LEU A 281 -1.63 -24.21 28.23
CA LEU A 281 -2.09 -23.36 29.32
C LEU A 281 -0.90 -22.84 30.16
N ILE A 282 0.01 -23.73 30.59
CA ILE A 282 1.21 -23.35 31.34
C ILE A 282 2.09 -22.40 30.51
N ALA A 283 2.26 -22.65 29.20
CA ALA A 283 2.95 -21.71 28.31
C ALA A 283 2.29 -20.33 28.31
N THR A 284 0.95 -20.23 28.30
CA THR A 284 0.27 -18.92 28.36
C THR A 284 0.56 -18.15 29.66
N LEU A 285 0.63 -18.86 30.80
CA LEU A 285 0.94 -18.27 32.09
C LEU A 285 2.40 -17.77 32.12
N VAL A 286 3.34 -18.57 31.61
CA VAL A 286 4.76 -18.19 31.48
C VAL A 286 4.91 -16.99 30.55
N PHE A 287 4.25 -16.96 29.38
CA PHE A 287 4.25 -15.79 28.50
C PHE A 287 3.63 -14.55 29.16
N VAL A 288 2.60 -14.69 29.99
CA VAL A 288 2.03 -13.56 30.75
C VAL A 288 3.02 -13.01 31.76
N VAL A 289 3.68 -13.88 32.54
CA VAL A 289 4.72 -13.49 33.49
C VAL A 289 5.90 -12.82 32.75
N GLN A 290 6.37 -13.40 31.65
CA GLN A 290 7.40 -12.82 30.78
C GLN A 290 7.04 -11.41 30.30
N ASN A 291 5.81 -11.20 29.82
CA ASN A 291 5.35 -9.90 29.35
C ASN A 291 5.23 -8.86 30.48
N ILE A 292 4.82 -9.26 31.69
CA ILE A 292 4.78 -8.37 32.87
C ILE A 292 6.21 -7.95 33.28
N PHE A 293 7.16 -8.90 33.38
CA PHE A 293 8.56 -8.59 33.67
C PHE A 293 9.21 -7.74 32.57
N SER A 294 8.92 -8.01 31.29
CA SER A 294 9.41 -7.22 30.16
C SER A 294 8.91 -5.78 30.20
N LYS A 295 7.59 -5.55 30.40
CA LYS A 295 7.02 -4.20 30.63
C LYS A 295 7.67 -3.50 31.82
N LYS A 296 7.89 -4.20 32.94
CA LYS A 296 8.55 -3.65 34.13
C LYS A 296 9.98 -3.17 33.81
N LEU A 297 10.79 -4.02 33.19
CA LEU A 297 12.18 -3.71 32.82
C LEU A 297 12.28 -2.50 31.87
N PHE A 298 11.40 -2.39 30.88
CA PHE A 298 11.33 -1.20 30.03
C PHE A 298 10.91 0.06 30.80
N THR A 299 9.96 -0.06 31.73
CA THR A 299 9.49 1.07 32.55
C THR A 299 10.59 1.58 33.48
N GLU A 300 11.37 0.68 34.09
CA GLU A 300 12.52 1.05 34.93
C GLU A 300 13.64 1.70 34.10
N SER A 301 13.88 1.23 32.87
CA SER A 301 14.85 1.86 31.95
C SER A 301 14.44 3.27 31.53
N ALA A 302 13.14 3.52 31.32
CA ALA A 302 12.61 4.85 30.97
C ALA A 302 12.55 5.79 32.19
N ARG A 303 12.31 5.27 33.40
CA ARG A 303 12.35 6.06 34.64
C ARG A 303 13.76 6.60 34.90
N ALA A 304 14.79 5.78 34.71
CA ALA A 304 16.18 6.20 34.86
C ALA A 304 16.66 7.21 33.80
N GLU A 305 15.93 7.39 32.68
CA GLU A 305 16.16 8.45 31.69
C GLU A 305 15.54 9.79 32.16
N ALA A 306 14.39 9.75 32.87
CA ALA A 306 13.73 10.93 33.41
C ALA A 306 14.40 11.49 34.68
N GLU A 307 15.06 10.65 35.48
CA GLU A 307 15.73 11.03 36.74
C GLU A 307 17.12 11.68 36.55
N GLY A 308 17.50 12.01 35.30
CA GLY A 308 18.58 12.96 34.99
C GLY A 308 20.02 12.55 35.34
N GLN A 309 20.25 11.33 35.82
CA GLN A 309 21.58 10.91 36.30
C GLN A 309 22.63 10.87 35.18
N THR A 310 23.63 11.75 35.26
CA THR A 310 24.67 12.00 34.25
C THR A 310 25.71 10.87 34.13
N GLN A 311 25.27 9.68 33.73
CA GLN A 311 26.13 8.54 33.42
C GLN A 311 25.80 7.96 32.04
N ARG A 312 26.83 7.75 31.21
CA ARG A 312 26.72 7.17 29.84
C ARG A 312 26.26 5.69 29.82
N SER A 313 25.70 5.16 30.92
CA SER A 313 25.74 3.74 31.25
C SER A 313 24.40 3.01 31.32
N ARG A 314 23.23 3.68 31.25
CA ARG A 314 21.93 3.01 31.54
C ARG A 314 20.97 2.78 30.37
N LYS A 315 21.27 3.29 29.17
CA LYS A 315 20.55 2.90 27.95
C LYS A 315 21.04 1.54 27.44
N LEU A 316 20.38 0.46 27.87
CA LEU A 316 20.35 -0.76 27.05
C LEU A 316 19.52 -0.41 25.81
N ASP A 317 20.16 -0.31 24.64
CA ASP A 317 19.36 -0.14 23.42
C ASP A 317 18.46 -1.37 23.24
N LYS A 318 17.24 -1.13 22.77
CA LYS A 318 16.17 -2.11 22.85
C LYS A 318 16.57 -3.38 22.06
N LEU A 319 17.19 -3.22 20.89
CA LEU A 319 17.74 -4.34 20.10
C LEU A 319 18.79 -5.19 20.86
N ASN A 320 19.66 -4.55 21.66
CA ASN A 320 20.69 -5.26 22.41
C ASN A 320 20.05 -6.18 23.47
N LEU A 321 18.95 -5.75 24.12
CA LEU A 321 18.21 -6.59 25.06
C LEU A 321 17.62 -7.83 24.37
N LEU A 322 17.05 -7.68 23.16
CA LEU A 322 16.55 -8.81 22.37
C LEU A 322 17.66 -9.80 22.00
N CYS A 323 18.83 -9.28 21.60
CA CYS A 323 20.01 -10.10 21.27
C CYS A 323 20.51 -10.88 22.50
N TYR A 324 20.72 -10.20 23.64
CA TYR A 324 21.20 -10.86 24.87
C TYR A 324 20.19 -11.87 25.43
N CYS A 325 18.89 -11.58 25.36
CA CYS A 325 17.85 -12.53 25.78
C CYS A 325 17.83 -13.79 24.89
N SER A 326 18.02 -13.62 23.57
CA SER A 326 18.06 -14.73 22.61
C SER A 326 19.31 -15.61 22.77
N VAL A 327 20.48 -15.00 22.96
CA VAL A 327 21.75 -15.73 23.25
C VAL A 327 21.67 -16.44 24.60
N GLY A 328 21.10 -15.80 25.62
CA GLY A 328 20.85 -16.42 26.92
C GLY A 328 19.89 -17.61 26.83
N ALA A 329 18.78 -17.48 26.11
CA ALA A 329 17.83 -18.56 25.88
C ALA A 329 18.45 -19.73 25.09
N PHE A 330 19.29 -19.44 24.07
CA PHE A 330 20.05 -20.47 23.36
C PHE A 330 20.99 -21.24 24.30
N MET A 331 21.82 -20.54 25.07
CA MET A 331 22.77 -21.18 26.01
C MET A 331 22.06 -21.99 27.11
N LEU A 332 20.93 -21.51 27.62
CA LEU A 332 20.10 -22.26 28.57
C LEU A 332 19.35 -23.44 27.90
N SER A 333 19.07 -23.38 26.60
CA SER A 333 18.41 -24.47 25.86
C SER A 333 19.34 -25.64 25.55
N ALA A 334 20.65 -25.41 25.41
CA ALA A 334 21.63 -26.43 25.07
C ALA A 334 21.65 -27.65 26.02
N PRO A 335 21.78 -27.50 27.37
CA PRO A 335 21.75 -28.65 28.27
C PRO A 335 20.38 -29.35 28.31
N VAL A 336 19.27 -28.59 28.19
CA VAL A 336 17.91 -29.15 28.14
C VAL A 336 17.72 -29.98 26.87
N TRP A 337 18.20 -29.49 25.73
CA TRP A 337 18.13 -30.20 24.45
C TRP A 337 18.98 -31.48 24.48
N LEU A 338 20.24 -31.41 24.95
CA LEU A 338 21.11 -32.58 25.08
C LEU A 338 20.45 -33.70 25.90
N TYR A 339 19.91 -33.37 27.08
CA TYR A 339 19.27 -34.31 27.98
C TYR A 339 17.96 -34.91 27.44
N THR A 340 17.17 -34.16 26.67
CA THR A 340 15.82 -34.59 26.24
C THR A 340 15.77 -35.25 24.86
N GLU A 341 16.57 -34.77 23.91
CA GLU A 341 16.48 -35.17 22.50
C GLU A 341 17.85 -35.34 21.82
N GLY A 342 18.87 -34.58 22.24
CA GLY A 342 20.15 -34.47 21.56
C GLY A 342 20.99 -35.74 21.55
N PHE A 343 21.15 -36.42 22.70
CA PHE A 343 21.92 -37.67 22.74
C PHE A 343 21.32 -38.76 21.84
N ALA A 344 20.00 -38.96 21.86
CA ALA A 344 19.34 -39.94 21.00
C ALA A 344 19.51 -39.63 19.51
N ILE A 345 19.35 -38.36 19.09
CA ILE A 345 19.53 -37.96 17.68
C ILE A 345 21.00 -38.12 17.25
N MET A 346 21.95 -37.87 18.14
CA MET A 346 23.38 -38.04 17.87
C MET A 346 23.77 -39.52 17.80
N GLU A 347 23.13 -40.39 18.60
CA GLU A 347 23.29 -41.84 18.56
C GLU A 347 22.70 -42.46 17.29
N ASP A 348 21.47 -42.09 16.91
CA ASP A 348 20.83 -42.47 15.64
C ASP A 348 21.71 -42.07 14.45
N PHE A 349 22.16 -40.81 14.41
CA PHE A 349 23.01 -40.29 13.33
C PHE A 349 24.38 -40.98 13.24
N TRP A 350 24.97 -41.36 14.37
CA TRP A 350 26.27 -42.04 14.42
C TRP A 350 26.19 -43.53 14.01
N LYS A 351 25.04 -44.18 14.24
CA LYS A 351 24.84 -45.60 13.88
C LYS A 351 24.32 -45.79 12.46
N ASP A 352 23.26 -45.07 12.09
CA ASP A 352 22.49 -45.31 10.87
C ASP A 352 22.81 -44.32 9.75
N GLY A 353 23.56 -43.25 10.05
CA GLY A 353 23.91 -42.18 9.09
C GLY A 353 22.76 -41.26 8.67
N ALA A 354 21.53 -41.57 9.08
CA ALA A 354 20.31 -40.81 8.81
C ALA A 354 19.42 -40.76 10.07
N VAL A 355 18.70 -39.66 10.27
CA VAL A 355 17.80 -39.50 11.42
C VAL A 355 16.39 -39.99 11.06
N ASN A 356 15.84 -40.92 11.83
CA ASN A 356 14.52 -41.51 11.58
C ASN A 356 13.38 -40.47 11.65
N LEU A 357 12.63 -40.31 10.54
CA LEU A 357 11.45 -39.43 10.44
C LEU A 357 10.16 -40.12 10.92
N SER A 358 9.14 -39.32 11.24
CA SER A 358 7.82 -39.83 11.58
C SER A 358 7.11 -40.40 10.34
N ALA A 359 6.69 -41.67 10.40
CA ALA A 359 5.95 -42.37 9.35
C ALA A 359 4.50 -41.88 9.12
N LYS A 360 4.25 -40.56 9.25
CA LYS A 360 2.99 -39.93 8.88
C LYS A 360 2.96 -39.66 7.38
N LYS A 361 1.79 -39.85 6.77
CA LYS A 361 1.55 -39.62 5.35
C LYS A 361 1.79 -38.14 5.00
N GLY A 362 2.87 -37.85 4.26
CA GLY A 362 3.34 -36.49 3.97
C GLY A 362 4.51 -36.00 4.84
N ALA A 363 5.38 -36.90 5.32
CA ALA A 363 6.69 -36.51 5.85
C ALA A 363 7.58 -35.93 4.73
N MET A 364 8.26 -34.82 5.03
CA MET A 364 9.17 -34.12 4.12
C MET A 364 10.51 -34.84 4.02
N ASP A 365 11.15 -34.84 2.85
CA ASP A 365 12.50 -35.42 2.68
C ASP A 365 13.56 -34.70 3.54
N HIS A 366 14.68 -35.37 3.86
CA HIS A 366 15.74 -34.79 4.70
C HIS A 366 16.20 -33.38 4.24
N GLY A 367 16.31 -33.16 2.92
CA GLY A 367 16.68 -31.86 2.36
C GLY A 367 15.59 -30.80 2.51
N GLU A 368 14.33 -31.17 2.25
CA GLU A 368 13.16 -30.30 2.40
C GLU A 368 12.97 -29.89 3.88
N LEU A 369 13.11 -30.84 4.81
CA LEU A 369 13.08 -30.61 6.25
C LEU A 369 14.16 -29.59 6.69
N VAL A 370 15.38 -29.68 6.16
CA VAL A 370 16.46 -28.72 6.44
C VAL A 370 16.13 -27.32 5.91
N PHE A 371 15.58 -27.20 4.70
CA PHE A 371 15.12 -25.90 4.18
C PHE A 371 13.98 -25.33 5.03
N GLU A 372 13.02 -26.15 5.46
CA GLU A 372 11.91 -25.73 6.33
C GLU A 372 12.41 -25.29 7.72
N PHE A 373 13.42 -25.95 8.29
CA PHE A 373 14.09 -25.50 9.52
C PHE A 373 14.76 -24.12 9.35
N ILE A 374 15.46 -23.88 8.23
CA ILE A 374 16.09 -22.58 7.92
C ILE A 374 15.02 -21.50 7.73
N PHE A 375 13.94 -21.82 7.00
CA PHE A 375 12.81 -20.91 6.76
C PHE A 375 12.11 -20.53 8.07
N ASN A 376 11.73 -21.52 8.89
CA ASN A 376 11.16 -21.30 10.23
C ASN A 376 12.08 -20.47 11.13
N GLY A 377 13.40 -20.68 11.09
CA GLY A 377 14.37 -19.88 11.82
C GLY A 377 14.37 -18.41 11.38
N LEU A 378 14.40 -18.18 10.07
CA LEU A 378 14.35 -16.84 9.47
C LEU A 378 13.02 -16.12 9.75
N THR A 379 11.88 -16.78 9.61
CA THR A 379 10.57 -16.19 9.92
C THR A 379 10.41 -15.96 11.42
N HIS A 380 10.95 -16.84 12.28
CA HIS A 380 10.96 -16.64 13.73
C HIS A 380 11.83 -15.44 14.12
N PHE A 381 12.98 -15.25 13.48
CA PHE A 381 13.77 -14.03 13.62
C PHE A 381 12.96 -12.78 13.26
N PHE A 382 12.36 -12.74 12.06
CA PHE A 382 11.53 -11.61 11.64
C PHE A 382 10.32 -11.38 12.56
N GLN A 383 9.66 -12.44 13.04
CA GLN A 383 8.55 -12.35 13.99
C GLN A 383 8.99 -11.62 15.28
N ASN A 384 10.16 -11.96 15.82
CA ASN A 384 10.68 -11.39 17.07
C ASN A 384 11.10 -9.93 16.90
N ILE A 385 11.90 -9.59 15.87
CA ILE A 385 12.31 -8.19 15.65
C ILE A 385 11.12 -7.28 15.32
N LEU A 386 10.12 -7.75 14.56
CA LEU A 386 8.93 -6.96 14.23
C LEU A 386 7.99 -6.77 15.43
N ALA A 387 7.75 -7.81 16.24
CA ALA A 387 7.01 -7.68 17.51
C ALA A 387 7.61 -6.59 18.39
N PHE A 388 8.95 -6.60 18.45
CA PHE A 388 9.76 -5.76 19.31
C PHE A 388 9.81 -4.30 18.83
N VAL A 389 9.96 -4.08 17.51
CA VAL A 389 9.84 -2.75 16.91
C VAL A 389 8.44 -2.18 17.14
N LEU A 390 7.38 -2.96 16.97
CA LEU A 390 6.01 -2.51 17.20
C LEU A 390 5.75 -2.17 18.67
N LEU A 391 6.17 -3.02 19.61
CA LEU A 391 6.14 -2.73 21.05
C LEU A 391 6.88 -1.42 21.41
N SER A 392 7.91 -1.05 20.64
CA SER A 392 8.68 0.18 20.86
C SER A 392 8.06 1.45 20.26
N MET A 393 7.09 1.31 19.34
CA MET A 393 6.48 2.40 18.56
C MET A 393 4.99 2.62 18.87
N MET A 394 4.31 1.64 19.47
CA MET A 394 2.88 1.68 19.76
C MET A 394 2.63 1.93 21.25
N SER A 395 1.49 2.54 21.59
CA SER A 395 1.02 2.58 22.99
C SER A 395 0.66 1.16 23.46
N PRO A 396 0.63 0.89 24.79
CA PRO A 396 0.27 -0.43 25.30
C PRO A 396 -1.08 -0.94 24.80
N VAL A 397 -2.08 -0.04 24.66
CA VAL A 397 -3.42 -0.34 24.16
C VAL A 397 -3.43 -0.55 22.63
N SER A 398 -2.65 0.20 21.87
CA SER A 398 -2.53 -0.06 20.43
C SER A 398 -1.78 -1.38 20.16
N TYR A 399 -0.82 -1.75 21.01
CA TYR A 399 -0.13 -3.03 20.94
C TYR A 399 -1.00 -4.21 21.40
N SER A 400 -1.86 -4.04 22.44
CA SER A 400 -2.83 -5.08 22.84
C SER A 400 -3.72 -5.43 21.65
N VAL A 401 -4.42 -4.44 21.07
CA VAL A 401 -5.31 -4.58 19.91
C VAL A 401 -4.61 -5.24 18.71
N ALA A 402 -3.41 -4.77 18.35
CA ALA A 402 -2.62 -5.39 17.27
C ALA A 402 -2.26 -6.85 17.56
N SER A 403 -1.94 -7.18 18.82
CA SER A 403 -1.70 -8.57 19.24
C SER A 403 -2.96 -9.45 19.21
N LEU A 404 -4.17 -8.87 19.29
CA LEU A 404 -5.43 -9.59 19.13
C LEU A 404 -5.64 -9.94 17.64
N ILE A 405 -5.55 -8.95 16.76
CA ILE A 405 -5.71 -9.09 15.30
C ILE A 405 -4.70 -10.11 14.76
N LYS A 406 -3.46 -10.08 15.24
CA LYS A 406 -2.43 -11.08 14.93
C LYS A 406 -2.87 -12.52 15.23
N ARG A 407 -3.56 -12.76 16.35
CA ARG A 407 -4.04 -14.11 16.73
C ARG A 407 -5.14 -14.58 15.79
N VAL A 408 -6.10 -13.70 15.46
CA VAL A 408 -7.15 -13.98 14.46
C VAL A 408 -6.51 -14.37 13.11
N TRP A 409 -5.52 -13.59 12.65
CA TRP A 409 -4.83 -13.85 11.39
C TRP A 409 -4.08 -15.20 11.40
N VAL A 410 -3.31 -15.49 12.46
CA VAL A 410 -2.59 -16.77 12.58
C VAL A 410 -3.54 -17.97 12.63
N ILE A 411 -4.69 -17.85 13.32
CA ILE A 411 -5.72 -18.90 13.35
C ILE A 411 -6.32 -19.11 11.94
N ALA A 412 -6.70 -18.04 11.25
CA ALA A 412 -7.28 -18.10 9.91
C ALA A 412 -6.32 -18.74 8.89
N VAL A 413 -5.06 -18.28 8.85
CA VAL A 413 -4.04 -18.84 7.95
C VAL A 413 -3.76 -20.31 8.28
N ALA A 414 -3.70 -20.69 9.56
CA ALA A 414 -3.46 -22.09 9.94
C ALA A 414 -4.62 -23.03 9.51
N VAL A 415 -5.87 -22.60 9.63
CA VAL A 415 -7.03 -23.41 9.18
C VAL A 415 -7.02 -23.57 7.65
N ILE A 416 -6.70 -22.49 6.91
CA ILE A 416 -6.57 -22.54 5.44
C ILE A 416 -5.41 -23.44 5.01
N TRP A 417 -4.25 -23.32 5.66
CA TRP A 417 -3.01 -24.03 5.31
C TRP A 417 -3.15 -25.55 5.49
N PHE A 418 -3.66 -25.99 6.64
CA PHE A 418 -3.81 -27.42 6.94
C PHE A 418 -5.14 -28.02 6.43
N ARG A 419 -6.03 -27.20 5.85
CA ARG A 419 -7.38 -27.58 5.37
C ARG A 419 -8.18 -28.45 6.35
N SER A 420 -7.94 -28.25 7.65
CA SER A 420 -8.48 -29.10 8.72
C SER A 420 -9.97 -28.86 8.93
N SER A 421 -10.77 -29.92 9.01
CA SER A 421 -12.20 -29.86 9.32
C SER A 421 -12.46 -29.45 10.78
N THR A 422 -12.36 -28.16 11.09
CA THR A 422 -12.76 -27.62 12.39
C THR A 422 -14.25 -27.83 12.61
N THR A 423 -14.63 -28.41 13.75
CA THR A 423 -16.05 -28.65 14.05
C THR A 423 -16.81 -27.34 14.28
N GLY A 424 -18.13 -27.35 14.06
CA GLY A 424 -18.96 -26.18 14.33
C GLY A 424 -18.87 -25.70 15.79
N LEU A 425 -18.64 -26.63 16.73
CA LEU A 425 -18.46 -26.34 18.15
C LEU A 425 -17.10 -25.65 18.43
N GLN A 426 -16.01 -26.13 17.82
CA GLN A 426 -14.70 -25.47 17.86
C GLN A 426 -14.78 -24.05 17.28
N LEU A 427 -15.44 -23.88 16.12
CA LEU A 427 -15.58 -22.58 15.46
C LEU A 427 -16.40 -21.59 16.30
N ALA A 428 -17.53 -22.04 16.87
CA ALA A 428 -18.33 -21.23 17.78
C ALA A 428 -17.55 -20.83 19.05
N GLY A 429 -16.77 -21.76 19.61
CA GLY A 429 -15.85 -21.47 20.71
C GLY A 429 -14.83 -20.38 20.35
N ILE A 430 -14.16 -20.51 19.21
CA ILE A 430 -13.21 -19.50 18.69
C ILE A 430 -13.90 -18.14 18.55
N VAL A 431 -15.05 -18.05 17.88
CA VAL A 431 -15.80 -16.79 17.72
C VAL A 431 -16.16 -16.18 19.09
N LEU A 432 -16.59 -16.99 20.06
CA LEU A 432 -16.92 -16.53 21.40
C LEU A 432 -15.68 -16.01 22.16
N THR A 433 -14.50 -16.62 21.99
CA THR A 433 -13.26 -16.06 22.55
C THR A 433 -12.94 -14.68 21.99
N LEU A 434 -13.13 -14.45 20.69
CA LEU A 434 -12.88 -13.15 20.05
C LEU A 434 -13.86 -12.08 20.56
N ILE A 435 -15.13 -12.45 20.78
CA ILE A 435 -16.13 -11.57 21.40
C ILE A 435 -15.73 -11.23 22.85
N GLY A 436 -15.34 -12.23 23.66
CA GLY A 436 -14.87 -12.01 25.03
C GLY A 436 -13.61 -11.14 25.10
N LEU A 437 -12.69 -11.33 24.16
CA LEU A 437 -11.43 -10.58 24.05
C LEU A 437 -11.65 -9.12 23.62
N TYR A 438 -12.61 -8.87 22.71
CA TYR A 438 -13.09 -7.51 22.36
C TYR A 438 -13.83 -6.83 23.52
N LEU A 439 -14.64 -7.57 24.28
CA LEU A 439 -15.30 -7.06 25.49
C LEU A 439 -14.29 -6.75 26.60
N TYR A 440 -13.21 -7.53 26.72
CA TYR A 440 -12.11 -7.25 27.63
C TYR A 440 -11.44 -5.92 27.28
N ASP A 441 -10.95 -5.76 26.06
CA ASP A 441 -10.25 -4.54 25.62
C ASP A 441 -11.11 -3.27 25.84
N ARG A 442 -12.43 -3.36 25.60
CA ARG A 442 -13.41 -2.29 25.84
C ARG A 442 -13.84 -2.12 27.33
N THR A 443 -13.25 -2.85 28.26
CA THR A 443 -13.50 -2.76 29.72
C THR A 443 -12.24 -2.87 30.60
N SER A 444 -11.07 -3.09 29.99
CA SER A 444 -9.78 -3.25 30.67
C SER A 444 -9.12 -1.89 30.90
N MET A 445 -9.38 -1.32 32.07
CA MET A 445 -8.70 -0.11 32.55
C MET A 445 -7.26 -0.43 33.01
N GLU A 446 -6.43 -1.02 32.14
CA GLU A 446 -5.05 -1.44 32.47
C GLU A 446 -4.25 -0.25 33.00
N ASP A 447 -4.28 0.90 32.31
CA ASP A 447 -3.62 2.14 32.73
C ASP A 447 -4.03 2.58 34.15
N ALA A 448 -5.29 2.41 34.55
CA ALA A 448 -5.77 2.82 35.87
C ALA A 448 -5.35 1.84 36.98
N ALA A 449 -5.26 0.54 36.67
CA ALA A 449 -4.71 -0.45 37.58
C ALA A 449 -3.18 -0.28 37.72
N GLU A 450 -2.46 0.01 36.63
CA GLU A 450 -1.02 0.23 36.64
C GLU A 450 -0.63 1.53 37.35
N ARG A 451 -1.43 2.62 37.21
CA ARG A 451 -1.29 3.84 38.03
C ARG A 451 -1.46 3.54 39.53
N ARG A 452 -2.49 2.77 39.91
CA ARG A 452 -2.74 2.38 41.31
C ARG A 452 -1.65 1.46 41.89
N ALA A 453 -1.05 0.61 41.07
CA ALA A 453 0.14 -0.17 41.45
C ALA A 453 1.35 0.75 41.72
N LYS A 454 1.55 1.78 40.89
CA LYS A 454 2.65 2.75 41.04
C LYS A 454 2.48 3.66 42.26
N SER A 455 1.27 4.06 42.61
CA SER A 455 1.01 4.86 43.82
C SER A 455 1.12 4.08 45.13
N GLY A 456 1.10 2.74 45.10
CA GLY A 456 1.16 1.89 46.31
C GLY A 456 2.58 1.66 46.87
N ASN A 457 3.63 2.08 46.15
CA ASN A 457 5.03 1.77 46.46
C ASN A 457 5.89 3.03 46.76
N LEU A 458 5.29 4.11 47.26
CA LEU A 458 6.05 5.23 47.82
C LEU A 458 6.10 5.12 49.35
N PRO A 459 7.30 5.09 49.97
CA PRO A 459 7.49 5.58 51.32
C PRO A 459 7.06 7.05 51.41
N HIS A 460 6.66 7.46 52.60
CA HIS A 460 6.29 8.85 52.89
C HIS A 460 7.53 9.76 52.79
N ASP A 461 7.56 10.71 51.85
CA ASP A 461 7.60 12.16 52.15
C ASP A 461 7.92 13.05 50.92
N THR A 462 7.66 14.35 51.10
CA THR A 462 7.84 15.49 50.17
C THR A 462 6.88 15.57 48.96
N PRO A 463 6.14 16.69 48.79
CA PRO A 463 5.35 16.94 47.59
C PRO A 463 6.21 17.56 46.47
N LEU A 464 6.41 16.82 45.37
CA LEU A 464 7.20 17.27 44.23
C LEU A 464 6.40 18.16 43.25
N LEU A 465 6.41 19.47 43.50
CA LEU A 465 6.26 20.48 42.43
C LEU A 465 6.86 21.82 42.88
N PRO A 466 7.85 22.39 42.15
CA PRO A 466 8.42 23.67 42.53
C PRO A 466 7.42 24.81 42.31
N LEU A 467 7.07 25.51 43.38
CA LEU A 467 6.49 26.84 43.29
C LEU A 467 7.52 27.78 42.65
N ALA A 468 7.04 28.74 41.84
CA ALA A 468 7.91 29.68 41.16
C ALA A 468 8.62 30.59 42.16
N ALA A 469 9.92 30.35 42.39
CA ALA A 469 10.79 31.30 43.05
C ALA A 469 10.85 32.58 42.20
N LYS A 470 10.60 33.72 42.86
CA LYS A 470 10.67 35.05 42.24
C LYS A 470 11.94 35.72 42.74
N ASP A 471 12.85 36.06 41.83
CA ASP A 471 14.09 36.75 42.18
C ASP A 471 13.81 38.09 42.87
N GLN A 472 14.37 38.26 44.08
CA GLN A 472 14.71 39.56 44.65
C GLN A 472 16.08 39.42 45.32
N ALA A 473 16.97 40.38 45.07
CA ALA A 473 18.33 40.39 45.56
C ALA A 473 18.42 40.73 47.06
N GLU A 474 19.57 40.45 47.67
CA GLU A 474 19.92 40.96 49.01
C GLU A 474 19.84 42.49 49.09
N PRO A 475 19.61 43.04 50.30
CA PRO A 475 20.79 43.42 51.09
C PRO A 475 20.75 42.92 52.54
N ASN A 476 21.93 42.81 53.15
CA ASN A 476 22.14 42.45 54.56
C ASN A 476 21.78 43.63 55.51
N GLY A 477 21.10 43.36 56.65
CA GLY A 477 20.85 44.41 57.66
C GLY A 477 19.84 44.11 58.79
N HIS A 478 20.32 43.49 59.86
CA HIS A 478 19.88 43.58 61.27
C HIS A 478 18.43 43.97 61.71
N VAL A 479 17.79 43.04 62.44
CA VAL A 479 17.22 43.21 63.82
C VAL A 479 16.03 44.19 64.06
N LEU A 480 14.81 43.65 64.28
CA LEU A 480 14.07 43.69 65.59
C LEU A 480 12.69 42.97 65.55
N GLU A 481 12.22 42.54 66.73
CA GLU A 481 10.84 42.10 67.09
C GLU A 481 9.95 43.34 67.48
N PRO A 482 8.65 43.25 67.91
CA PRO A 482 7.80 42.06 68.15
C PRO A 482 6.31 42.09 67.64
N GLN A 483 5.74 40.89 67.56
CA GLN A 483 4.40 40.40 67.99
C GLN A 483 3.09 41.25 68.00
N SER A 484 2.01 40.52 67.63
CA SER A 484 0.67 40.44 68.29
C SER A 484 -0.56 41.22 67.75
N GLY A 485 -1.74 40.58 67.92
CA GLY A 485 -3.10 41.15 67.77
C GLY A 485 -3.71 41.15 66.35
N GLY A 486 -4.99 40.82 66.10
CA GLY A 486 -5.98 40.15 66.97
C GLY A 486 -7.45 40.37 66.56
N LEU A 487 -8.22 39.28 66.36
CA LEU A 487 -9.70 39.18 66.27
C LEU A 487 -10.47 39.96 65.18
N GLY A 488 -11.65 39.43 64.77
CA GLY A 488 -12.75 40.25 64.22
C GLY A 488 -13.48 39.68 62.98
N PRO A 489 -14.82 39.38 63.02
CA PRO A 489 -15.53 38.70 61.92
C PRO A 489 -16.79 39.45 61.40
N ILE A 490 -17.66 38.74 60.64
CA ILE A 490 -19.09 39.04 60.29
C ILE A 490 -19.31 39.95 59.04
N SER A 491 -20.32 39.78 58.15
CA SER A 491 -21.07 38.60 57.62
C SER A 491 -22.06 39.00 56.48
N GLN A 492 -22.38 38.08 55.54
CA GLN A 492 -23.66 37.97 54.76
C GLN A 492 -24.09 39.19 53.87
N GLN A 493 -25.14 39.22 53.00
CA GLN A 493 -26.21 38.26 52.60
C GLN A 493 -26.75 38.53 51.14
N SER A 494 -27.29 37.48 50.49
CA SER A 494 -28.38 37.33 49.45
C SER A 494 -29.07 38.53 48.72
N GLY A 495 -29.59 38.37 47.46
CA GLY A 495 -30.33 39.48 46.78
C GLY A 495 -31.30 39.40 45.55
N ARG A 496 -31.36 38.39 44.65
CA ARG A 496 -32.55 38.00 43.79
C ARG A 496 -33.30 39.00 42.80
N LYS A 497 -33.35 38.63 41.48
CA LYS A 497 -34.45 38.74 40.43
C LYS A 497 -34.81 40.03 39.58
N THR A 498 -34.91 39.83 38.23
CA THR A 498 -35.88 40.37 37.20
C THR A 498 -35.95 41.91 36.89
N THR A 499 -36.41 42.48 35.72
CA THR A 499 -37.09 41.99 34.48
C THR A 499 -36.96 42.94 33.24
N SER A 500 -36.96 42.37 32.00
CA SER A 500 -37.59 42.82 30.71
C SER A 500 -37.37 44.20 29.98
N LYS A 501 -37.16 44.09 28.64
CA LYS A 501 -37.72 44.86 27.48
C LYS A 501 -37.16 46.24 26.99
N THR A 502 -36.40 46.20 25.87
CA THR A 502 -36.49 47.03 24.62
C THR A 502 -36.20 48.58 24.72
N THR A 503 -36.10 49.48 23.71
CA THR A 503 -36.36 49.52 22.23
C THR A 503 -35.52 50.59 21.44
N THR A 504 -35.27 50.36 20.14
CA THR A 504 -35.04 51.31 18.98
C THR A 504 -33.95 52.43 18.93
N SER A 505 -33.23 52.46 17.79
CA SER A 505 -32.83 53.60 16.89
C SER A 505 -32.16 54.89 17.46
N GLY A 506 -31.16 55.53 16.82
CA GLY A 506 -30.41 55.22 15.58
C GLY A 506 -29.79 56.47 14.88
N ARG A 507 -29.10 56.25 13.73
CA ARG A 507 -28.58 57.24 12.74
C ARG A 507 -27.19 57.89 12.99
N CYS A 508 -26.53 58.31 11.88
CA CYS A 508 -25.14 58.78 11.79
C CYS A 508 -25.02 60.14 11.08
N ARG A 509 -23.86 60.83 11.16
CA ARG A 509 -23.23 61.54 10.02
C ARG A 509 -21.74 61.91 10.22
N GLN A 510 -21.10 62.45 9.19
CA GLN A 510 -19.65 62.68 9.02
C GLN A 510 -19.32 64.10 8.50
N SER A 511 -18.10 64.59 8.77
CA SER A 511 -17.34 65.63 8.03
C SER A 511 -15.89 65.67 8.60
N PHE A 512 -14.77 65.60 7.83
CA PHE A 512 -14.17 66.56 6.86
C PHE A 512 -13.68 67.88 7.53
N LEU A 513 -12.50 68.50 7.24
CA LEU A 513 -11.32 68.19 6.38
C LEU A 513 -10.09 69.11 6.73
N HIS A 514 -8.89 68.76 6.22
CA HIS A 514 -7.65 69.57 5.96
C HIS A 514 -6.79 70.28 7.06
N SER A 515 -5.53 69.79 7.17
CA SER A 515 -4.16 70.44 7.06
C SER A 515 -4.02 71.95 6.68
N PRO A 516 -2.86 72.67 6.86
CA PRO A 516 -1.46 72.18 6.64
C PRO A 516 -0.20 72.87 7.30
N ILE A 517 0.99 72.32 6.98
CA ILE A 517 2.33 72.97 6.73
C ILE A 517 3.35 73.32 7.88
N MET A 518 4.62 72.88 7.66
CA MET A 518 5.96 73.35 8.18
C MET A 518 6.29 73.25 9.70
N SER A 519 7.57 73.11 10.14
CA SER A 519 8.86 72.92 9.44
C SER A 519 9.95 72.16 10.26
N THR A 520 10.89 71.53 9.54
CA THR A 520 12.34 71.23 9.83
C THR A 520 12.90 70.91 11.25
N THR A 521 13.68 69.80 11.27
CA THR A 521 14.93 69.53 12.05
C THR A 521 14.94 69.47 13.58
N VAL A 522 15.32 68.31 14.14
CA VAL A 522 16.66 67.99 14.75
C VAL A 522 16.73 66.48 15.06
N VAL A 523 17.92 65.93 15.38
CA VAL A 523 18.25 64.49 15.37
C VAL A 523 18.06 63.79 16.73
N HIS A 524 17.14 62.82 16.75
CA HIS A 524 17.27 61.45 17.33
C HIS A 524 17.98 61.27 18.69
N THR A 525 17.19 60.94 19.72
CA THR A 525 17.58 60.02 20.80
C THR A 525 16.49 58.98 20.96
N ASP A 526 16.77 57.71 20.68
CA ASP A 526 15.78 56.64 20.79
C ASP A 526 15.29 56.48 22.23
N SER A 527 13.98 56.58 22.39
CA SER A 527 13.27 56.30 23.63
C SER A 527 12.73 54.88 23.55
N LEU A 528 12.81 54.11 24.64
CA LEU A 528 12.43 52.70 24.64
C LEU A 528 10.91 52.52 24.44
N GLU A 529 10.50 51.97 23.29
CA GLU A 529 9.11 51.57 23.03
C GLU A 529 8.60 50.56 24.09
N ASP A 530 7.43 50.85 24.69
CA ASP A 530 6.68 49.89 25.51
C ASP A 530 5.95 48.90 24.57
N ASP A 531 6.63 47.82 24.18
CA ASP A 531 6.18 46.80 23.23
C ASP A 531 5.07 45.90 23.82
N ARG A 532 3.94 46.53 24.17
CA ARG A 532 2.77 45.92 24.79
C ARG A 532 1.74 45.60 23.70
N PRO A 533 1.51 44.32 23.35
CA PRO A 533 0.85 43.97 22.10
C PRO A 533 -0.63 44.38 22.01
N ASP A 534 -0.98 45.00 20.89
CA ASP A 534 -2.27 45.62 20.56
C ASP A 534 -3.49 44.73 20.88
N ASP A 535 -4.40 45.23 21.72
CA ASP A 535 -5.53 44.47 22.29
C ASP A 535 -6.54 43.99 21.23
N LYS A 536 -6.53 44.65 20.07
CA LYS A 536 -7.29 44.31 18.85
C LYS A 536 -6.99 42.89 18.34
N SER A 537 -5.84 42.31 18.69
CA SER A 537 -5.46 40.93 18.36
C SER A 537 -6.39 39.86 18.96
N LYS A 538 -7.10 40.15 20.06
CA LYS A 538 -7.94 39.18 20.78
C LYS A 538 -9.24 38.85 20.05
N ALA A 539 -9.73 39.70 19.15
CA ALA A 539 -11.05 39.59 18.52
C ALA A 539 -11.19 38.54 17.39
N LYS A 540 -10.19 37.69 17.13
CA LYS A 540 -10.13 36.83 15.92
C LYS A 540 -9.99 35.31 16.18
N LYS A 541 -10.67 34.78 17.22
CA LYS A 541 -10.69 33.33 17.53
C LYS A 541 -12.08 32.78 17.88
N GLN A 542 -12.96 32.63 16.90
CA GLN A 542 -14.12 31.73 16.97
C GLN A 542 -14.04 30.69 15.83
N LYS A 543 -13.09 29.75 15.92
CA LYS A 543 -12.87 28.72 14.90
C LYS A 543 -13.85 27.56 15.12
N SER A 544 -14.86 27.44 14.27
CA SER A 544 -15.82 26.34 14.28
C SER A 544 -15.15 25.01 13.89
N GLY A 545 -14.75 24.22 14.89
CA GLY A 545 -14.38 22.83 14.70
C GLY A 545 -15.64 21.99 14.49
N PRO A 546 -15.81 21.26 13.36
CA PRO A 546 -16.95 20.38 13.17
C PRO A 546 -16.84 19.17 14.11
N ILE A 547 -17.61 19.20 15.20
CA ILE A 547 -17.66 18.08 16.16
C ILE A 547 -18.42 16.92 15.50
N LEU A 548 -17.71 15.80 15.31
CA LEU A 548 -18.26 14.55 14.79
C LEU A 548 -19.15 13.90 15.86
N THR A 549 -20.44 14.23 15.86
CA THR A 549 -21.43 13.67 16.79
C THR A 549 -22.12 12.46 16.15
N PRO A 550 -22.61 11.47 16.92
CA PRO A 550 -23.46 10.40 16.36
C PRO A 550 -24.68 10.96 15.61
N LYS A 551 -25.26 12.06 16.09
CA LYS A 551 -26.41 12.74 15.47
C LYS A 551 -26.10 13.38 14.10
N THR A 552 -24.85 13.74 13.84
CA THR A 552 -24.43 14.28 12.53
C THR A 552 -23.79 13.22 11.63
N VAL A 553 -23.10 12.25 12.20
CA VAL A 553 -22.36 11.22 11.44
C VAL A 553 -23.25 10.07 10.98
N LEU A 554 -24.18 9.56 11.81
CA LEU A 554 -25.03 8.43 11.43
C LEU A 554 -25.93 8.76 10.21
N PRO A 555 -26.61 9.92 10.13
CA PRO A 555 -27.40 10.26 8.95
C PRO A 555 -26.56 10.38 7.67
N ILE A 556 -25.30 10.83 7.76
CA ILE A 556 -24.41 10.93 6.59
C ILE A 556 -24.06 9.54 6.05
N PHE A 557 -23.74 8.57 6.90
CA PHE A 557 -23.47 7.20 6.45
C PHE A 557 -24.68 6.56 5.75
N PHE A 558 -25.88 6.72 6.31
CA PHE A 558 -27.10 6.22 5.66
C PHE A 558 -27.46 6.99 4.38
N ALA A 559 -27.31 8.32 4.35
CA ALA A 559 -27.57 9.13 3.15
C ALA A 559 -26.63 8.76 1.99
N ILE A 560 -25.32 8.59 2.26
CA ILE A 560 -24.35 8.12 1.25
C ILE A 560 -24.77 6.74 0.74
N GLY A 561 -25.12 5.81 1.64
CA GLY A 561 -25.59 4.47 1.26
C GLY A 561 -26.84 4.48 0.37
N ILE A 562 -27.85 5.23 0.78
CA ILE A 562 -29.16 5.35 0.08
C ILE A 562 -29.01 6.07 -1.27
N ILE A 563 -28.04 6.96 -1.45
CA ILE A 563 -27.77 7.62 -2.74
C ILE A 563 -26.89 6.73 -3.63
N PHE A 564 -25.84 6.10 -3.09
CA PHE A 564 -24.83 5.39 -3.88
C PHE A 564 -25.32 4.02 -4.36
N ALA A 565 -26.16 3.31 -3.60
CA ALA A 565 -26.65 1.99 -4.01
C ALA A 565 -27.59 2.05 -5.24
N PRO A 566 -28.61 2.95 -5.33
CA PRO A 566 -29.42 3.11 -6.53
C PRO A 566 -28.61 3.63 -7.73
N ILE A 567 -27.67 4.56 -7.53
CA ILE A 567 -26.77 5.02 -8.60
C ILE A 567 -25.92 3.85 -9.11
N GLY A 568 -25.32 3.06 -8.22
CA GLY A 568 -24.57 1.87 -8.60
C GLY A 568 -25.41 0.83 -9.36
N GLY A 569 -26.65 0.59 -8.93
CA GLY A 569 -27.61 -0.26 -9.63
C GLY A 569 -27.96 0.25 -11.03
N LEU A 570 -28.20 1.55 -11.19
CA LEU A 570 -28.47 2.18 -12.48
C LEU A 570 -27.25 2.12 -13.41
N LEU A 571 -26.04 2.32 -12.88
CA LEU A 571 -24.78 2.16 -13.62
C LEU A 571 -24.54 0.70 -14.07
N LEU A 572 -24.87 -0.28 -13.23
CA LEU A 572 -24.84 -1.70 -13.61
C LEU A 572 -25.84 -2.02 -14.73
N TRP A 573 -27.08 -1.54 -14.60
CA TRP A 573 -28.13 -1.74 -15.60
C TRP A 573 -27.77 -1.08 -16.94
N ALA A 574 -27.23 0.14 -16.92
CA ALA A 574 -26.72 0.81 -18.11
C ALA A 574 -25.58 0.02 -18.75
N SER A 575 -24.61 -0.45 -17.96
CA SER A 575 -23.51 -1.29 -18.47
C SER A 575 -23.99 -2.63 -19.04
N TYR A 576 -25.06 -3.23 -18.51
CA TYR A 576 -25.61 -4.50 -19.01
C TYR A 576 -26.53 -4.30 -20.24
N SER A 577 -27.01 -3.08 -20.46
CA SER A 577 -27.79 -2.69 -21.63
C SER A 577 -26.93 -2.45 -22.89
N VAL A 578 -25.61 -2.32 -22.74
CA VAL A 578 -24.66 -2.27 -23.87
C VAL A 578 -24.58 -3.65 -24.52
N GLN A 579 -24.67 -3.65 -25.85
CA GLN A 579 -24.47 -4.86 -26.66
C GLN A 579 -23.06 -4.80 -27.28
N GLU A 580 -22.33 -5.91 -27.25
CA GLU A 580 -20.96 -6.00 -27.74
C GLU A 580 -20.72 -7.33 -28.47
N LEU A 581 -19.86 -7.30 -29.51
CA LEU A 581 -19.32 -8.48 -30.18
C LEU A 581 -17.84 -8.24 -30.45
N VAL A 582 -16.98 -9.03 -29.81
CA VAL A 582 -15.53 -9.03 -30.02
C VAL A 582 -15.13 -10.30 -30.76
N ILE A 583 -14.36 -10.15 -31.84
CA ILE A 583 -13.78 -11.26 -32.61
C ILE A 583 -12.29 -10.98 -32.79
N ASP A 584 -11.44 -11.79 -32.16
CA ASP A 584 -9.98 -11.76 -32.37
C ASP A 584 -9.62 -12.48 -33.66
N TYR A 585 -9.01 -11.77 -34.61
CA TYR A 585 -8.70 -12.27 -35.96
C TYR A 585 -7.19 -12.43 -36.20
N THR A 586 -6.38 -12.36 -35.13
CA THR A 586 -4.89 -12.40 -35.19
C THR A 586 -4.32 -13.57 -35.98
N ASP A 587 -4.95 -14.74 -35.89
CA ASP A 587 -4.51 -15.97 -36.56
C ASP A 587 -5.47 -16.37 -37.70
N CYS A 588 -5.98 -15.40 -38.47
CA CYS A 588 -6.78 -15.64 -39.69
C CYS A 588 -5.89 -16.16 -40.85
N ASN A 589 -5.05 -17.16 -40.56
CA ASN A 589 -4.06 -17.77 -41.45
C ASN A 589 -4.47 -19.21 -41.83
N SER A 590 -5.78 -19.51 -41.79
CA SER A 590 -6.31 -20.80 -42.23
C SER A 590 -6.31 -20.86 -43.76
N THR A 591 -5.43 -21.66 -44.35
CA THR A 591 -5.29 -21.87 -45.80
C THR A 591 -6.48 -22.57 -46.48
N SER A 592 -7.57 -22.83 -45.75
CA SER A 592 -8.83 -23.33 -46.30
C SER A 592 -9.61 -22.23 -47.02
N SER A 593 -10.04 -22.52 -48.25
CA SER A 593 -10.97 -21.69 -49.02
C SER A 593 -12.39 -21.67 -48.44
N GLU A 594 -12.74 -22.69 -47.66
CA GLU A 594 -13.99 -22.81 -46.91
C GLU A 594 -13.97 -22.04 -45.59
N PHE A 595 -15.16 -21.69 -45.09
CA PHE A 595 -15.31 -21.04 -43.80
C PHE A 595 -15.04 -22.01 -42.65
N THR A 596 -14.12 -21.64 -41.74
CA THR A 596 -13.83 -22.41 -40.51
C THR A 596 -14.33 -21.66 -39.28
N THR A 597 -14.92 -22.39 -38.33
CA THR A 597 -15.51 -21.81 -37.11
C THR A 597 -14.42 -21.27 -36.17
N ILE A 598 -14.61 -20.03 -35.68
CA ILE A 598 -13.64 -19.39 -34.79
C ILE A 598 -13.70 -20.02 -33.38
N PRO A 599 -12.55 -20.34 -32.73
CA PRO A 599 -12.53 -20.88 -31.38
C PRO A 599 -13.16 -19.96 -30.33
N ASP A 600 -13.86 -20.54 -29.35
CA ASP A 600 -14.58 -19.79 -28.30
C ASP A 600 -13.68 -18.89 -27.45
N SER A 601 -12.37 -19.17 -27.37
CA SER A 601 -11.39 -18.31 -26.69
C SER A 601 -11.11 -16.98 -27.40
N LYS A 602 -11.51 -16.84 -28.66
CA LYS A 602 -11.31 -15.65 -29.51
C LYS A 602 -12.57 -14.81 -29.72
N VAL A 603 -13.71 -15.28 -29.22
CA VAL A 603 -15.02 -14.64 -29.41
C VAL A 603 -15.62 -14.25 -28.07
N SER A 604 -16.04 -13.00 -27.92
CA SER A 604 -16.74 -12.51 -26.73
C SER A 604 -17.97 -11.73 -27.16
N ALA A 605 -19.14 -12.36 -27.04
CA ALA A 605 -20.44 -11.79 -27.38
C ALA A 605 -21.24 -11.40 -26.13
N SER A 606 -22.00 -10.32 -26.23
CA SER A 606 -22.89 -9.81 -25.19
C SER A 606 -24.13 -9.20 -25.83
N PHE A 607 -25.17 -10.01 -25.98
CA PHE A 607 -26.45 -9.62 -26.58
C PHE A 607 -27.59 -9.75 -25.58
N LYS A 608 -28.78 -9.24 -25.95
CA LYS A 608 -30.00 -9.40 -25.14
C LYS A 608 -30.55 -10.83 -25.19
N THR A 609 -30.26 -11.56 -26.26
CA THR A 609 -30.70 -12.94 -26.50
C THR A 609 -29.54 -13.92 -26.35
N SER A 610 -29.81 -15.11 -25.79
CA SER A 610 -28.82 -16.20 -25.62
C SER A 610 -28.46 -16.96 -26.91
N ASN A 611 -29.25 -16.80 -27.97
CA ASN A 611 -29.15 -17.58 -29.21
C ASN A 611 -28.07 -17.03 -30.14
N PHE A 612 -26.82 -17.06 -29.70
CA PHE A 612 -25.66 -16.65 -30.51
C PHE A 612 -25.09 -17.83 -31.30
N THR A 613 -25.08 -17.75 -32.64
CA THR A 613 -24.38 -18.72 -33.48
C THR A 613 -22.89 -18.34 -33.61
N LYS A 614 -22.01 -19.35 -33.72
CA LYS A 614 -20.56 -19.11 -33.69
C LYS A 614 -20.09 -18.45 -34.99
N PRO A 615 -19.27 -17.38 -34.93
CA PRO A 615 -18.72 -16.77 -36.13
C PRO A 615 -17.70 -17.71 -36.78
N SER A 616 -17.52 -17.54 -38.08
CA SER A 616 -16.55 -18.26 -38.90
C SER A 616 -15.69 -17.28 -39.69
N TRP A 617 -14.51 -17.71 -40.10
CA TRP A 617 -13.60 -16.93 -40.94
C TRP A 617 -13.11 -17.73 -42.15
N ARG A 618 -12.47 -17.06 -43.09
CA ARG A 618 -11.59 -17.68 -44.10
C ARG A 618 -10.53 -16.67 -44.53
N LEU A 619 -9.37 -17.18 -44.93
CA LEU A 619 -8.37 -16.39 -45.62
C LEU A 619 -8.63 -16.43 -47.13
N ARG A 620 -8.43 -15.30 -47.80
CA ARG A 620 -8.34 -15.18 -49.26
C ARG A 620 -7.11 -14.34 -49.59
N THR A 621 -6.48 -14.57 -50.73
CA THR A 621 -5.49 -13.66 -51.30
C THR A 621 -6.04 -13.04 -52.57
N ALA A 622 -5.77 -11.74 -52.76
CA ALA A 622 -6.07 -11.03 -54.00
C ALA A 622 -5.17 -9.79 -54.14
N ASP A 623 -4.99 -9.31 -55.35
CA ASP A 623 -4.30 -8.06 -55.60
C ASP A 623 -5.26 -6.90 -55.29
N ARG A 624 -4.88 -6.02 -54.36
CA ARG A 624 -5.75 -4.94 -53.87
C ARG A 624 -5.00 -3.62 -53.77
N ARG A 625 -5.71 -2.53 -54.07
CA ARG A 625 -5.27 -1.16 -53.79
C ARG A 625 -5.71 -0.81 -52.37
N PRO A 626 -4.80 -0.61 -51.40
CA PRO A 626 -5.18 -0.08 -50.09
C PRO A 626 -5.63 1.39 -50.22
N PRO A 627 -6.47 1.89 -49.30
CA PRO A 627 -6.84 3.31 -49.25
C PRO A 627 -5.60 4.21 -49.20
N TYR A 628 -5.69 5.36 -49.88
CA TYR A 628 -4.63 6.38 -49.96
C TYR A 628 -3.31 5.94 -50.64
N SER A 629 -3.27 4.80 -51.34
CA SER A 629 -2.13 4.41 -52.21
C SER A 629 -2.44 4.62 -53.70
N ALA A 630 -1.40 4.73 -54.53
CA ALA A 630 -1.49 4.61 -55.99
C ALA A 630 -1.36 3.17 -56.52
N VAL A 631 -0.80 2.25 -55.74
CA VAL A 631 -0.29 0.96 -56.22
C VAL A 631 -1.16 -0.19 -55.72
N ASN A 632 -1.36 -1.21 -56.56
CA ASN A 632 -1.94 -2.48 -56.14
C ASN A 632 -0.85 -3.29 -55.43
N ILE A 633 -1.05 -3.61 -54.15
CA ILE A 633 -0.22 -4.60 -53.47
C ILE A 633 -0.67 -5.98 -53.95
N THR A 634 0.28 -6.85 -54.29
CA THR A 634 -0.01 -8.20 -54.77
C THR A 634 -0.16 -9.19 -53.62
N ASN A 635 -0.97 -10.24 -53.81
CA ASN A 635 -1.23 -11.29 -52.80
C ASN A 635 -1.68 -10.78 -51.41
N THR A 636 -2.44 -9.68 -51.33
CA THR A 636 -2.88 -9.14 -50.03
C THR A 636 -3.74 -10.16 -49.27
N PRO A 637 -3.46 -10.43 -47.99
CA PRO A 637 -4.26 -11.34 -47.18
C PRO A 637 -5.57 -10.66 -46.75
N ILE A 638 -6.69 -11.25 -47.13
CA ILE A 638 -8.05 -10.80 -46.85
C ILE A 638 -8.69 -11.80 -45.90
N CYS A 639 -8.94 -11.39 -44.67
CA CYS A 639 -9.73 -12.15 -43.72
C CYS A 639 -11.21 -11.83 -43.94
N THR A 640 -11.97 -12.74 -44.55
CA THR A 640 -13.45 -12.64 -44.57
C THR A 640 -13.97 -13.20 -43.26
N LEU A 641 -14.55 -12.34 -42.42
CA LEU A 641 -15.31 -12.75 -41.24
C LEU A 641 -16.79 -12.93 -41.61
N GLN A 642 -17.42 -13.97 -41.07
CA GLN A 642 -18.86 -14.20 -41.10
C GLN A 642 -19.36 -14.34 -39.67
N PHE A 643 -20.28 -13.47 -39.24
CA PHE A 643 -20.78 -13.42 -37.87
C PHE A 643 -22.27 -13.11 -37.83
N ASP A 644 -22.92 -13.44 -36.71
CA ASP A 644 -24.36 -13.43 -36.58
C ASP A 644 -24.82 -12.48 -35.47
N ILE A 645 -25.85 -11.70 -35.75
CA ILE A 645 -26.43 -10.71 -34.84
C ILE A 645 -27.79 -11.25 -34.36
N PRO A 646 -27.94 -11.70 -33.11
CA PRO A 646 -29.10 -12.50 -32.70
C PRO A 646 -30.35 -11.66 -32.37
N ASN A 647 -30.23 -10.34 -32.35
CA ASN A 647 -31.35 -9.40 -32.20
C ASN A 647 -30.98 -8.03 -32.78
N ASN A 648 -31.97 -7.26 -33.24
CA ASN A 648 -31.74 -5.92 -33.78
C ASN A 648 -30.95 -5.03 -32.79
N ILE A 649 -30.02 -4.25 -33.32
CA ILE A 649 -29.19 -3.28 -32.59
C ILE A 649 -29.54 -1.89 -33.12
N GLY A 650 -30.19 -1.08 -32.28
CA GLY A 650 -30.51 0.30 -32.62
C GLY A 650 -29.25 1.18 -32.68
N PRO A 651 -29.26 2.25 -33.49
CA PRO A 651 -28.15 3.17 -33.57
C PRO A 651 -27.94 3.95 -32.25
N PRO A 652 -26.74 4.50 -32.03
CA PRO A 652 -25.57 4.43 -32.90
C PRO A 652 -24.73 3.16 -32.67
N VAL A 653 -24.23 2.58 -33.77
CA VAL A 653 -23.39 1.38 -33.81
C VAL A 653 -21.96 1.76 -34.15
N TYR A 654 -21.00 1.26 -33.38
CA TYR A 654 -19.58 1.54 -33.54
C TYR A 654 -18.80 0.26 -33.84
N LEU A 655 -17.93 0.32 -34.86
CA LEU A 655 -16.88 -0.66 -35.11
C LEU A 655 -15.55 -0.10 -34.59
N TYR A 656 -15.08 -0.63 -33.48
CA TYR A 656 -13.73 -0.40 -32.98
C TYR A 656 -12.80 -1.53 -33.44
N TYR A 657 -11.50 -1.22 -33.59
CA TYR A 657 -10.45 -2.23 -33.47
C TYR A 657 -9.86 -2.19 -32.06
N ARG A 658 -9.39 -3.34 -31.59
CA ARG A 658 -8.75 -3.54 -30.29
C ARG A 658 -7.36 -4.12 -30.52
N LEU A 659 -6.37 -3.52 -29.88
CA LEU A 659 -5.01 -4.05 -29.80
C LEU A 659 -4.69 -4.45 -28.36
N THR A 660 -3.88 -5.50 -28.22
CA THR A 660 -3.28 -5.93 -26.95
C THR A 660 -1.75 -5.90 -27.06
N SER A 661 -1.04 -5.80 -25.92
CA SER A 661 0.42 -5.73 -25.83
C SER A 661 1.10 -4.56 -26.58
N PHE A 662 0.37 -3.52 -27.02
CA PHE A 662 0.93 -2.41 -27.80
C PHE A 662 1.06 -1.12 -26.97
N TYR A 663 2.29 -0.71 -26.65
CA TYR A 663 2.57 0.27 -25.59
C TYR A 663 2.56 1.74 -26.07
N GLN A 664 1.39 2.24 -26.51
CA GLN A 664 1.23 3.67 -26.88
C GLN A 664 1.57 4.65 -25.74
N ASN A 665 1.51 4.20 -24.49
CA ASN A 665 1.82 5.00 -23.29
C ASN A 665 3.33 5.14 -23.00
N HIS A 666 4.21 4.54 -23.79
CA HIS A 666 5.65 4.59 -23.54
C HIS A 666 6.22 6.01 -23.70
N ARG A 667 7.07 6.46 -22.76
CA ARG A 667 7.57 7.85 -22.66
C ARG A 667 8.26 8.36 -23.93
N ARG A 668 8.97 7.50 -24.67
CA ARG A 668 9.60 7.87 -25.96
C ARG A 668 8.58 7.93 -27.11
N TYR A 669 7.54 7.08 -27.06
CA TYR A 669 6.50 7.00 -28.08
C TYR A 669 5.61 8.26 -28.05
N VAL A 670 5.01 8.57 -26.89
CA VAL A 670 4.11 9.73 -26.69
C VAL A 670 4.77 11.08 -27.05
N LYS A 671 6.10 11.18 -26.94
CA LYS A 671 6.87 12.38 -27.26
C LYS A 671 7.29 12.49 -28.73
N SER A 672 7.18 11.43 -29.53
CA SER A 672 7.73 11.35 -30.87
C SER A 672 6.70 11.79 -31.92
N LEU A 673 6.45 13.10 -31.94
CA LEU A 673 5.61 13.84 -32.88
C LEU A 673 6.09 15.29 -32.96
N ASP A 674 5.75 16.02 -34.03
CA ASP A 674 5.94 17.47 -34.12
C ASP A 674 4.57 18.16 -34.30
N THR A 675 4.21 19.08 -33.40
CA THR A 675 2.88 19.69 -33.39
C THR A 675 2.69 20.73 -34.49
N ASP A 676 3.76 21.36 -34.97
CA ASP A 676 3.64 22.43 -35.96
C ASP A 676 3.67 21.87 -37.38
N GLN A 677 4.34 20.73 -37.60
CA GLN A 677 4.21 19.93 -38.82
C GLN A 677 2.77 19.41 -39.00
N LEU A 678 2.13 18.94 -37.93
CA LEU A 678 0.76 18.40 -37.97
C LEU A 678 -0.30 19.49 -38.22
N LYS A 679 -0.10 20.71 -37.72
CA LYS A 679 -0.89 21.90 -38.10
C LYS A 679 -0.71 22.34 -39.55
N GLY A 680 0.15 21.67 -40.33
CA GLY A 680 0.40 21.98 -41.73
C GLY A 680 1.46 23.05 -41.98
N ASN A 681 2.21 23.52 -40.96
CA ASN A 681 3.28 24.49 -41.17
C ASN A 681 4.48 23.84 -41.89
N PHE A 682 5.12 24.61 -42.77
CA PHE A 682 6.40 24.21 -43.36
C PHE A 682 7.54 24.36 -42.35
N ILE A 683 8.31 23.29 -42.11
CA ILE A 683 9.47 23.25 -41.22
C ILE A 683 10.67 22.68 -41.98
N SER A 684 11.86 23.30 -41.83
CA SER A 684 13.08 22.84 -42.49
C SER A 684 13.62 21.52 -41.90
N ASN A 685 14.34 20.75 -42.71
CA ASN A 685 15.06 19.54 -42.26
C ASN A 685 15.98 19.83 -41.04
N SER A 686 16.59 21.02 -40.98
CA SER A 686 17.44 21.45 -39.86
C SER A 686 16.69 21.75 -38.56
N SER A 687 15.42 22.15 -38.63
CA SER A 687 14.57 22.30 -37.45
C SER A 687 13.97 20.94 -37.04
N ILE A 688 13.50 20.13 -38.02
CA ILE A 688 13.01 18.77 -37.77
C ILE A 688 14.11 17.85 -37.19
N SER A 689 15.38 18.01 -37.56
CA SER A 689 16.49 17.25 -36.96
C SER A 689 16.68 17.56 -35.46
N SER A 690 16.27 18.74 -35.00
CA SER A 690 16.25 19.13 -33.58
C SER A 690 14.95 18.74 -32.84
N SER A 691 13.85 18.58 -33.58
CA SER A 691 12.48 18.34 -33.07
C SER A 691 12.30 17.11 -32.17
N ALA A 692 11.12 17.00 -31.55
CA ALA A 692 10.77 15.89 -30.67
C ALA A 692 10.57 14.53 -31.40
N CYS A 693 10.47 14.50 -32.74
CA CYS A 693 10.27 13.31 -33.59
C CYS A 693 11.39 12.24 -33.56
N ASN A 694 12.26 12.22 -32.54
CA ASN A 694 13.30 11.21 -32.39
C ASN A 694 12.70 9.78 -32.23
N PRO A 695 13.22 8.74 -32.93
CA PRO A 695 14.32 8.78 -33.90
C PRO A 695 13.90 9.14 -35.34
N LEU A 696 12.64 8.95 -35.72
CA LEU A 696 12.14 9.09 -37.09
C LEU A 696 11.92 10.56 -37.49
N ARG A 697 13.04 11.26 -37.75
CA ARG A 697 13.09 12.68 -38.14
C ARG A 697 13.27 12.87 -39.66
N THR A 698 14.30 12.26 -40.24
CA THR A 698 14.67 12.41 -41.66
C THR A 698 15.05 11.06 -42.27
N ASN A 699 14.83 10.91 -43.57
CA ASN A 699 15.43 9.85 -44.36
C ASN A 699 16.82 10.30 -44.82
N GLY A 700 17.88 9.69 -44.28
CA GLY A 700 19.26 9.83 -44.79
C GLY A 700 19.76 11.25 -45.05
N SER A 701 19.53 12.21 -44.13
CA SER A 701 19.85 13.66 -44.28
C SER A 701 18.98 14.43 -45.28
N ASP A 702 18.60 13.82 -46.41
CA ASP A 702 18.06 14.52 -47.58
C ASP A 702 16.64 15.06 -47.41
N PHE A 703 15.74 14.28 -46.79
CA PHE A 703 14.32 14.63 -46.67
C PHE A 703 13.79 14.43 -45.25
N ALA A 704 12.96 15.36 -44.78
CA ALA A 704 12.18 15.18 -43.56
C ALA A 704 11.06 14.14 -43.77
N TYR A 705 10.78 13.32 -42.75
CA TYR A 705 9.60 12.46 -42.77
C TYR A 705 8.34 13.31 -42.57
N TYR A 706 7.28 13.00 -43.32
CA TYR A 706 5.99 13.65 -43.19
C TYR A 706 4.86 12.61 -43.17
N PRO A 707 4.03 12.55 -42.12
CA PRO A 707 4.25 13.12 -40.78
C PRO A 707 5.37 12.39 -40.01
N CYS A 708 6.18 13.12 -39.23
CA CYS A 708 7.34 12.55 -38.52
C CYS A 708 7.00 11.84 -37.20
N GLY A 709 7.97 11.06 -36.71
CA GLY A 709 7.92 10.45 -35.38
C GLY A 709 7.30 9.04 -35.30
N LEU A 710 7.47 8.41 -34.13
CA LEU A 710 7.09 7.00 -33.92
C LEU A 710 5.59 6.74 -34.00
N ILE A 711 4.76 7.71 -33.58
CA ILE A 711 3.31 7.53 -33.51
C ILE A 711 2.73 7.43 -34.93
N ALA A 712 3.10 8.39 -35.79
CA ALA A 712 2.72 8.43 -37.20
C ALA A 712 3.22 7.20 -37.98
N ASN A 713 4.50 6.87 -37.84
CA ASN A 713 5.09 5.72 -38.52
C ASN A 713 4.36 4.40 -38.20
N SER A 714 4.03 4.18 -36.93
CA SER A 714 3.38 2.94 -36.47
C SER A 714 1.85 2.94 -36.58
N ILE A 715 1.25 3.77 -37.44
CA ILE A 715 -0.20 3.79 -37.68
C ILE A 715 -0.73 2.39 -38.01
N PHE A 716 -1.82 2.03 -37.35
CA PHE A 716 -2.56 0.80 -37.63
C PHE A 716 -3.15 0.86 -39.04
N ASN A 717 -2.84 -0.14 -39.86
CA ASN A 717 -3.04 -0.13 -41.32
C ASN A 717 -3.95 -1.25 -41.87
N ASP A 718 -4.51 -2.14 -41.04
CA ASP A 718 -5.59 -3.03 -41.50
C ASP A 718 -6.80 -2.18 -41.95
N THR A 719 -7.46 -2.58 -43.03
CA THR A 719 -8.57 -1.80 -43.62
C THR A 719 -9.89 -2.51 -43.46
N PHE A 720 -10.84 -1.87 -42.78
CA PHE A 720 -12.17 -2.40 -42.48
C PHE A 720 -13.21 -1.94 -43.50
N PHE A 721 -14.06 -2.85 -43.97
CA PHE A 721 -15.18 -2.53 -44.87
C PHE A 721 -16.54 -2.60 -44.17
N SER A 722 -17.51 -1.87 -44.71
CA SER A 722 -18.91 -1.88 -44.22
C SER A 722 -19.53 -3.28 -44.35
N PRO A 723 -20.04 -3.90 -43.25
CA PRO A 723 -20.58 -5.26 -43.27
C PRO A 723 -21.72 -5.45 -44.27
N GLN A 724 -21.74 -6.59 -44.94
CA GLN A 724 -22.79 -6.97 -45.90
C GLN A 724 -23.75 -7.97 -45.25
N TYR A 725 -25.05 -7.73 -45.35
CA TYR A 725 -26.07 -8.66 -44.82
C TYR A 725 -26.27 -9.83 -45.79
N VAL A 726 -26.24 -11.06 -45.26
CA VAL A 726 -26.38 -12.30 -46.04
C VAL A 726 -27.80 -12.84 -45.89
N ASN A 727 -28.64 -12.59 -46.88
CA ASN A 727 -29.97 -13.18 -46.98
C ASN A 727 -29.85 -14.71 -47.19
N GLN A 728 -30.33 -15.50 -46.21
CA GLN A 728 -30.35 -16.97 -46.30
C GLN A 728 -31.41 -17.51 -47.29
N GLY A 729 -32.27 -16.63 -47.84
CA GLY A 729 -33.41 -16.98 -48.69
C GLY A 729 -33.24 -16.69 -50.18
N GLY A 730 -32.18 -17.19 -50.82
CA GLY A 730 -32.09 -17.38 -52.29
C GLY A 730 -32.14 -16.16 -53.22
N GLN A 731 -32.35 -14.94 -52.71
CA GLN A 731 -32.62 -13.74 -53.49
C GLN A 731 -31.47 -12.72 -53.35
N ALA A 732 -30.99 -12.20 -54.48
CA ALA A 732 -29.62 -11.67 -54.62
C ALA A 732 -29.34 -10.28 -54.01
N ASP A 733 -30.26 -9.72 -53.22
CA ASP A 733 -30.10 -8.41 -52.59
C ASP A 733 -29.32 -8.52 -51.26
N SER A 734 -27.99 -8.61 -51.35
CA SER A 734 -27.10 -8.52 -50.19
C SER A 734 -26.98 -7.07 -49.71
N SER A 735 -27.95 -6.60 -48.94
CA SER A 735 -28.00 -5.20 -48.46
C SER A 735 -26.79 -4.86 -47.58
N GLN A 736 -25.97 -3.91 -47.99
CA GLN A 736 -24.82 -3.45 -47.20
C GLN A 736 -25.27 -2.59 -46.02
N TYR A 737 -24.74 -2.86 -44.83
CA TYR A 737 -24.87 -1.98 -43.66
C TYR A 737 -23.75 -0.94 -43.72
N THR A 738 -24.00 0.15 -44.42
CA THR A 738 -23.05 1.25 -44.63
C THR A 738 -22.61 1.83 -43.29
N MET A 739 -21.30 1.90 -43.07
CA MET A 739 -20.70 2.58 -41.92
C MET A 739 -19.64 3.56 -42.43
N THR A 740 -19.63 4.77 -41.88
CA THR A 740 -18.73 5.85 -42.29
C THR A 740 -17.45 5.86 -41.46
N ASN A 741 -16.35 6.32 -42.08
CA ASN A 741 -15.08 6.64 -41.44
C ASN A 741 -14.95 8.14 -41.10
N LYS A 742 -16.05 8.89 -41.15
CA LYS A 742 -16.11 10.34 -40.89
C LYS A 742 -16.89 10.63 -39.61
N SER A 743 -16.51 11.67 -38.88
CA SER A 743 -16.92 11.94 -37.48
C SER A 743 -16.55 10.82 -36.50
N ILE A 744 -15.41 10.17 -36.74
CA ILE A 744 -14.78 9.19 -35.83
C ILE A 744 -13.73 9.87 -34.92
N ALA A 745 -13.11 10.95 -35.40
CA ALA A 745 -12.30 11.85 -34.61
C ALA A 745 -13.18 12.77 -33.74
N TRP A 746 -12.55 13.47 -32.80
CA TRP A 746 -13.21 14.52 -32.02
C TRP A 746 -12.95 15.84 -32.74
N SER A 747 -13.91 16.76 -32.79
CA SER A 747 -13.72 18.03 -33.51
C SER A 747 -12.48 18.78 -33.02
N SER A 748 -12.27 18.84 -31.70
CA SER A 748 -11.08 19.41 -31.06
C SER A 748 -9.77 18.64 -31.30
N ASP A 749 -9.84 17.37 -31.71
CA ASP A 749 -8.67 16.62 -32.18
C ASP A 749 -8.40 17.00 -33.65
N ALA A 750 -9.44 17.07 -34.50
CA ALA A 750 -9.33 17.47 -35.91
C ALA A 750 -8.80 18.90 -36.09
N ASP A 751 -9.23 19.85 -35.25
CA ASP A 751 -8.74 21.25 -35.22
C ASP A 751 -7.21 21.37 -35.03
N LEU A 752 -6.51 20.30 -34.63
CA LEU A 752 -5.05 20.26 -34.48
C LEU A 752 -4.30 19.88 -35.78
N TYR A 753 -5.00 19.36 -36.79
CA TYR A 753 -4.43 18.92 -38.06
C TYR A 753 -4.82 19.88 -39.18
N GLY A 754 -3.84 20.50 -39.82
CA GLY A 754 -4.06 21.47 -40.88
C GLY A 754 -3.62 20.94 -42.24
N LYS A 755 -4.25 21.44 -43.31
CA LYS A 755 -3.78 21.22 -44.68
C LYS A 755 -2.35 21.73 -44.81
N THR A 756 -1.49 20.91 -45.42
CA THR A 756 -0.04 21.09 -45.38
C THR A 756 0.51 22.12 -46.36
N SER A 757 1.54 22.85 -45.91
CA SER A 757 2.31 23.81 -46.71
C SER A 757 3.48 23.16 -47.46
N TYR A 758 3.78 21.88 -47.22
CA TYR A 758 4.84 21.15 -47.92
C TYR A 758 4.43 20.79 -49.35
N LYS A 759 5.40 20.76 -50.26
CA LYS A 759 5.26 20.10 -51.57
C LYS A 759 5.67 18.63 -51.47
N TRP A 760 5.06 17.79 -52.32
CA TRP A 760 5.33 16.34 -52.36
C TRP A 760 6.83 16.00 -52.56
N ASN A 761 7.59 16.87 -53.25
CA ASN A 761 9.02 16.70 -53.50
C ASN A 761 9.95 17.22 -52.39
N GLN A 762 9.43 17.65 -51.23
CA GLN A 762 10.22 18.19 -50.12
C GLN A 762 10.29 17.24 -48.91
N VAL A 763 9.51 16.16 -48.90
CA VAL A 763 9.32 15.27 -47.75
C VAL A 763 9.19 13.81 -48.18
N ALA A 764 9.56 12.89 -47.30
CA ALA A 764 9.46 11.45 -47.51
C ALA A 764 8.35 10.81 -46.66
N PRO A 765 7.71 9.72 -47.12
CA PRO A 765 6.85 8.91 -46.27
C PRO A 765 7.66 8.22 -45.16
N PRO A 766 7.10 8.00 -43.96
CA PRO A 766 7.75 7.21 -42.90
C PRO A 766 8.12 5.78 -43.34
N PRO A 767 9.14 5.12 -42.75
CA PRO A 767 9.60 3.80 -43.19
C PRO A 767 8.51 2.72 -43.28
N ASN A 768 7.63 2.62 -42.29
CA ASN A 768 6.51 1.66 -42.29
C ASN A 768 5.38 2.02 -43.27
N TRP A 769 5.47 3.17 -43.95
CA TRP A 769 4.53 3.58 -44.99
C TRP A 769 5.04 3.26 -46.40
N ALA A 770 6.27 2.74 -46.54
CA ALA A 770 6.89 2.45 -47.85
C ALA A 770 6.08 1.49 -48.72
N GLU A 771 5.40 0.48 -48.15
CA GLU A 771 4.51 -0.42 -48.92
C GLU A 771 3.29 0.30 -49.52
N ARG A 772 2.83 1.39 -48.90
CA ARG A 772 1.74 2.23 -49.44
C ARG A 772 2.25 3.28 -50.43
N PHE A 773 3.50 3.71 -50.30
CA PHE A 773 4.14 4.76 -51.10
C PHE A 773 5.52 4.31 -51.63
N PRO A 774 5.58 3.25 -52.46
CA PRO A 774 6.86 2.65 -52.87
C PRO A 774 7.74 3.58 -53.71
N ASN A 775 7.12 4.54 -54.41
CA ASN A 775 7.80 5.56 -55.21
C ASN A 775 7.96 6.90 -54.44
N GLY A 776 7.77 6.91 -53.12
CA GLY A 776 7.66 8.13 -52.33
C GLY A 776 6.30 8.84 -52.51
N TYR A 777 6.25 10.13 -52.18
CA TYR A 777 5.06 10.96 -52.42
C TYR A 777 5.04 11.53 -53.84
N THR A 778 3.88 11.48 -54.48
CA THR A 778 3.58 12.10 -55.77
C THR A 778 2.40 13.06 -55.62
N GLU A 779 2.16 13.90 -56.63
CA GLU A 779 1.08 14.92 -56.59
C GLU A 779 -0.32 14.33 -56.34
N GLU A 780 -0.61 13.15 -56.89
CA GLU A 780 -1.89 12.43 -56.70
C GLU A 780 -1.98 11.64 -55.37
N THR A 781 -0.84 11.35 -54.72
CA THR A 781 -0.78 10.47 -53.54
C THR A 781 -0.49 11.19 -52.24
N PHE A 782 -0.25 12.50 -52.29
CA PHE A 782 0.15 13.27 -51.12
C PHE A 782 -1.00 13.39 -50.10
N PRO A 783 -0.85 12.84 -48.88
CA PRO A 783 -1.99 12.69 -47.96
C PRO A 783 -2.34 14.02 -47.27
N ASP A 784 -3.58 14.47 -47.42
CA ASP A 784 -4.11 15.59 -46.64
C ASP A 784 -4.49 15.14 -45.23
N LEU A 785 -3.63 15.47 -44.26
CA LEU A 785 -3.83 15.08 -42.86
C LEU A 785 -5.03 15.77 -42.21
N SER A 786 -5.57 16.84 -42.81
CA SER A 786 -6.80 17.50 -42.35
C SER A 786 -8.02 16.57 -42.45
N GLU A 787 -8.10 15.75 -43.49
CA GLU A 787 -9.24 14.88 -43.77
C GLU A 787 -9.09 13.43 -43.25
N TYR A 788 -7.89 13.06 -42.79
CA TYR A 788 -7.52 11.69 -42.44
C TYR A 788 -7.83 11.36 -40.97
N GLU A 789 -9.13 11.27 -40.64
CA GLU A 789 -9.60 11.06 -39.26
C GLU A 789 -9.05 9.79 -38.58
N GLU A 790 -8.78 8.72 -39.33
CA GLU A 790 -8.18 7.49 -38.80
C GLU A 790 -6.79 7.76 -38.21
N LEU A 791 -6.01 8.67 -38.81
CA LEU A 791 -4.74 9.13 -38.25
C LEU A 791 -4.97 9.95 -36.97
N HIS A 792 -5.97 10.85 -36.93
CA HIS A 792 -6.28 11.62 -35.71
C HIS A 792 -6.60 10.68 -34.53
N VAL A 793 -7.46 9.69 -34.79
CA VAL A 793 -7.83 8.65 -33.83
C VAL A 793 -6.61 7.82 -33.39
N TRP A 794 -5.68 7.51 -34.29
CA TRP A 794 -4.44 6.81 -33.93
C TRP A 794 -3.50 7.66 -33.07
N MET A 795 -3.22 8.89 -33.52
CA MET A 795 -2.25 9.83 -32.91
C MET A 795 -2.59 10.17 -31.46
N ARG A 796 -3.88 10.19 -31.09
CA ARG A 796 -4.31 10.31 -29.69
C ARG A 796 -4.00 9.05 -28.89
N THR A 797 -2.78 8.97 -28.35
CA THR A 797 -2.21 7.79 -27.66
C THR A 797 -3.05 7.26 -26.51
N ALA A 798 -3.22 5.93 -26.43
CA ALA A 798 -3.89 5.26 -25.32
C ALA A 798 -2.99 5.14 -24.08
N GLY A 799 -3.58 5.29 -22.89
CA GLY A 799 -2.88 5.20 -21.60
C GLY A 799 -2.58 3.77 -21.11
N LEU A 800 -3.09 2.74 -21.78
CA LEU A 800 -2.95 1.31 -21.43
C LEU A 800 -2.53 0.49 -22.66
N PRO A 801 -1.78 -0.61 -22.50
CA PRO A 801 -1.32 -1.46 -23.62
C PRO A 801 -2.42 -2.37 -24.21
N LYS A 802 -3.59 -2.41 -23.57
CA LYS A 802 -4.83 -2.98 -24.12
C LYS A 802 -5.82 -1.84 -24.30
N PHE A 803 -6.14 -1.50 -25.54
CA PHE A 803 -6.97 -0.35 -25.88
C PHE A 803 -7.84 -0.63 -27.11
N SER A 804 -8.82 0.24 -27.33
CA SER A 804 -9.69 0.20 -28.50
C SER A 804 -9.75 1.57 -29.17
N LYS A 805 -9.79 1.60 -30.50
CA LYS A 805 -9.80 2.78 -31.36
C LYS A 805 -10.98 2.66 -32.32
N LEU A 806 -11.66 3.77 -32.62
CA LEU A 806 -12.80 3.76 -33.53
C LEU A 806 -12.31 3.67 -34.98
N ALA A 807 -12.95 2.84 -35.81
CA ALA A 807 -12.70 2.76 -37.24
C ALA A 807 -13.92 3.21 -38.06
N LEU A 808 -15.08 2.59 -37.84
CA LEU A 808 -16.31 2.92 -38.56
C LEU A 808 -17.49 3.15 -37.60
N ARG A 809 -18.46 3.95 -38.05
CA ARG A 809 -19.64 4.37 -37.28
C ARG A 809 -20.89 4.38 -38.16
N ASN A 810 -22.06 4.10 -37.59
CA ASN A 810 -23.36 4.46 -38.16
C ASN A 810 -24.24 5.03 -37.03
N ASP A 811 -24.84 6.20 -37.24
CA ASP A 811 -25.70 6.90 -36.27
C ASP A 811 -27.21 6.83 -36.60
N ASP A 812 -27.58 6.30 -37.76
CA ASP A 812 -28.92 6.45 -38.36
C ASP A 812 -29.64 5.10 -38.53
N ASP A 813 -28.93 4.05 -38.97
CA ASP A 813 -29.51 2.75 -39.31
C ASP A 813 -29.48 1.74 -38.15
N VAL A 814 -30.60 1.03 -37.98
CA VAL A 814 -30.71 -0.16 -37.14
C VAL A 814 -30.01 -1.33 -37.81
N MET A 815 -28.96 -1.89 -37.19
CA MET A 815 -28.38 -3.17 -37.59
C MET A 815 -29.40 -4.28 -37.28
N LYS A 816 -29.84 -5.01 -38.30
CA LYS A 816 -30.90 -6.03 -38.17
C LYS A 816 -30.34 -7.32 -37.59
N ALA A 817 -31.23 -8.18 -37.08
CA ALA A 817 -30.87 -9.54 -36.71
C ALA A 817 -30.55 -10.37 -37.96
N GLY A 818 -29.60 -11.30 -37.85
CA GLY A 818 -29.16 -12.22 -38.91
C GLY A 818 -27.66 -12.12 -39.20
N THR A 819 -27.26 -12.81 -40.26
CA THR A 819 -25.84 -13.08 -40.56
C THR A 819 -25.23 -11.99 -41.45
N TYR A 820 -24.04 -11.53 -41.06
CA TYR A 820 -23.24 -10.52 -41.77
C TYR A 820 -21.90 -11.10 -42.20
N THR A 821 -21.41 -10.66 -43.37
CA THR A 821 -20.03 -10.89 -43.84
C THR A 821 -19.27 -9.58 -43.94
N MET A 822 -18.02 -9.58 -43.51
CA MET A 822 -17.14 -8.42 -43.50
C MET A 822 -15.73 -8.84 -43.93
N ASP A 823 -15.21 -8.23 -44.98
CA ASP A 823 -13.80 -8.37 -45.36
C ASP A 823 -12.93 -7.39 -44.55
N ILE A 824 -11.75 -7.86 -44.17
CA ILE A 824 -10.67 -7.08 -43.55
C ILE A 824 -9.40 -7.35 -44.37
N TYR A 825 -8.72 -6.31 -44.85
CA TYR A 825 -7.38 -6.49 -45.42
C TYR A 825 -6.37 -6.42 -44.28
N ASP A 826 -5.55 -7.46 -44.13
CA ASP A 826 -4.60 -7.62 -43.04
C ASP A 826 -3.23 -7.07 -43.46
N TYR A 827 -2.80 -5.98 -42.82
CA TYR A 827 -1.52 -5.30 -43.09
C TYR A 827 -0.72 -5.00 -41.82
N PHE A 828 -1.29 -5.20 -40.62
CA PHE A 828 -0.67 -4.88 -39.34
C PHE A 828 -0.17 -6.13 -38.60
N PRO A 829 1.13 -6.50 -38.70
CA PRO A 829 1.68 -7.70 -38.08
C PRO A 829 1.85 -7.54 -36.55
N VAL A 830 0.97 -8.16 -35.77
CA VAL A 830 1.00 -8.13 -34.29
C VAL A 830 1.93 -9.17 -33.68
N GLN A 831 2.31 -10.19 -34.46
CA GLN A 831 3.14 -11.32 -34.05
C GLN A 831 4.57 -10.87 -33.65
N LEU A 832 5.07 -9.78 -34.25
CA LEU A 832 6.38 -9.17 -33.95
C LEU A 832 6.61 -8.80 -32.48
N TYR A 833 5.53 -8.54 -31.73
CA TYR A 833 5.58 -8.11 -30.33
C TYR A 833 4.67 -8.93 -29.40
N GLY A 834 4.14 -10.07 -29.87
CA GLY A 834 3.26 -10.93 -29.06
C GLY A 834 1.93 -10.26 -28.67
N GLY A 835 1.40 -9.40 -29.55
CA GLY A 835 0.07 -8.80 -29.39
C GLY A 835 -1.02 -9.59 -30.11
N THR A 836 -2.26 -9.20 -29.87
CA THR A 836 -3.44 -9.66 -30.62
C THR A 836 -4.24 -8.46 -31.14
N LYS A 837 -4.95 -8.68 -32.25
CA LYS A 837 -5.88 -7.73 -32.86
C LYS A 837 -7.28 -8.32 -32.98
N SER A 838 -8.27 -7.51 -32.62
CA SER A 838 -9.68 -7.93 -32.60
C SER A 838 -10.57 -6.81 -33.13
N ILE A 839 -11.62 -7.14 -33.88
CA ILE A 839 -12.74 -6.21 -34.08
C ILE A 839 -13.63 -6.22 -32.83
N LEU A 840 -14.27 -5.08 -32.56
CA LEU A 840 -15.23 -4.90 -31.48
C LEU A 840 -16.38 -4.04 -32.00
N ILE A 841 -17.51 -4.68 -32.30
CA ILE A 841 -18.78 -4.00 -32.60
C ILE A 841 -19.47 -3.73 -31.27
N SER A 842 -19.91 -2.49 -31.00
CA SER A 842 -20.58 -2.14 -29.75
C SER A 842 -21.56 -0.97 -29.91
N THR A 843 -22.62 -0.97 -29.10
CA THR A 843 -23.41 0.24 -28.84
C THR A 843 -22.76 1.10 -27.76
N ARG A 844 -23.22 2.35 -27.59
CA ARG A 844 -22.91 3.20 -26.43
C ARG A 844 -24.15 3.44 -25.57
N THR A 845 -23.92 3.65 -24.28
CA THR A 845 -24.88 4.32 -23.38
C THR A 845 -24.32 5.67 -22.93
N VAL A 846 -25.05 6.40 -22.08
CA VAL A 846 -24.58 7.66 -21.45
C VAL A 846 -23.26 7.48 -20.68
N MET A 847 -22.95 6.25 -20.23
CA MET A 847 -21.70 5.92 -19.52
C MET A 847 -20.60 5.37 -20.46
N GLY A 848 -20.82 5.41 -21.79
CA GLY A 848 -19.94 4.81 -22.78
C GLY A 848 -20.25 3.33 -23.06
N GLY A 849 -19.21 2.53 -23.27
CA GLY A 849 -19.32 1.08 -23.49
C GLY A 849 -19.51 0.27 -22.20
N LYS A 850 -19.54 -1.05 -22.35
CA LYS A 850 -19.76 -2.01 -21.24
C LYS A 850 -18.61 -1.93 -20.21
N ASN A 851 -18.94 -1.55 -18.98
CA ASN A 851 -18.00 -1.52 -17.85
C ASN A 851 -18.75 -1.68 -16.51
N SER A 852 -18.82 -2.91 -16.00
CA SER A 852 -19.48 -3.22 -14.73
C SER A 852 -18.73 -2.70 -13.50
N PHE A 853 -17.42 -2.44 -13.59
CA PHE A 853 -16.58 -2.08 -12.43
C PHE A 853 -17.10 -0.85 -11.67
N LEU A 854 -17.50 0.20 -12.39
CA LEU A 854 -17.99 1.43 -11.77
C LEU A 854 -19.28 1.19 -10.99
N GLY A 855 -20.23 0.43 -11.56
CA GLY A 855 -21.47 0.05 -10.89
C GLY A 855 -21.24 -0.83 -9.65
N ILE A 856 -20.38 -1.85 -9.76
CA ILE A 856 -19.98 -2.70 -8.63
C ILE A 856 -19.37 -1.85 -7.51
N ALA A 857 -18.45 -0.94 -7.83
CA ALA A 857 -17.78 -0.09 -6.85
C ALA A 857 -18.77 0.79 -6.06
N TYR A 858 -19.74 1.41 -6.74
CA TYR A 858 -20.78 2.22 -6.08
C TYR A 858 -21.70 1.38 -5.17
N VAL A 859 -22.11 0.18 -5.62
CA VAL A 859 -22.92 -0.75 -4.79
C VAL A 859 -22.13 -1.22 -3.56
N VAL A 860 -20.85 -1.57 -3.72
CA VAL A 860 -19.98 -2.02 -2.60
C VAL A 860 -19.74 -0.90 -1.59
N ILE A 861 -19.45 0.32 -2.05
CA ILE A 861 -19.26 1.49 -1.16
C ILE A 861 -20.58 1.83 -0.44
N GLY A 862 -21.71 1.85 -1.15
CA GLY A 862 -23.02 2.10 -0.56
C GLY A 862 -23.39 1.07 0.50
N GLY A 863 -23.19 -0.22 0.21
CA GLY A 863 -23.40 -1.32 1.15
C GLY A 863 -22.50 -1.23 2.38
N LEU A 864 -21.21 -0.93 2.21
CA LEU A 864 -20.27 -0.71 3.31
C LEU A 864 -20.72 0.45 4.21
N CYS A 865 -21.17 1.56 3.63
CA CYS A 865 -21.69 2.71 4.38
C CYS A 865 -22.95 2.36 5.19
N ILE A 866 -23.86 1.54 4.66
CA ILE A 866 -25.04 1.05 5.38
C ILE A 866 -24.63 0.13 6.53
N VAL A 867 -23.75 -0.84 6.29
CA VAL A 867 -23.27 -1.78 7.33
C VAL A 867 -22.56 -1.04 8.47
N LEU A 868 -21.68 -0.08 8.15
CA LEU A 868 -21.04 0.77 9.16
C LEU A 868 -22.04 1.66 9.89
N GLY A 869 -23.03 2.21 9.20
CA GLY A 869 -24.14 2.97 9.80
C GLY A 869 -24.93 2.14 10.81
N VAL A 870 -25.28 0.89 10.48
CA VAL A 870 -25.95 -0.05 11.39
C VAL A 870 -25.06 -0.39 12.59
N ILE A 871 -23.79 -0.72 12.37
CA ILE A 871 -22.84 -1.05 13.45
C ILE A 871 -22.66 0.12 14.41
N PHE A 872 -22.49 1.35 13.90
CA PHE A 872 -22.35 2.54 14.75
C PHE A 872 -23.67 2.92 15.45
N THR A 873 -24.83 2.69 14.82
CA THR A 873 -26.15 2.88 15.46
C THR A 873 -26.34 1.89 16.60
N ALA A 874 -26.09 0.60 16.38
CA ALA A 874 -26.13 -0.42 17.41
C ALA A 874 -25.14 -0.12 18.55
N ALA A 875 -23.91 0.29 18.23
CA ALA A 875 -22.92 0.69 19.23
C ALA A 875 -23.34 1.91 20.07
N HIS A 876 -24.10 2.85 19.48
CA HIS A 876 -24.65 4.01 20.19
C HIS A 876 -25.85 3.63 21.08
N LEU A 877 -26.73 2.74 20.62
CA LEU A 877 -27.87 2.23 21.40
C LEU A 877 -27.45 1.33 22.57
N ILE A 878 -26.43 0.47 22.37
CA ILE A 878 -25.95 -0.48 23.39
C ILE A 878 -25.11 0.21 24.47
N ARG A 879 -24.40 1.31 24.15
CA ARG A 879 -23.68 2.14 25.14
C ARG A 879 -23.84 3.64 24.80
N PRO A 880 -24.97 4.27 25.15
CA PRO A 880 -25.19 5.69 24.90
C PRO A 880 -24.31 6.56 25.81
N ARG A 881 -23.25 7.14 25.23
CA ARG A 881 -22.35 8.07 25.91
C ARG A 881 -22.88 9.50 25.79
N LYS A 882 -22.94 10.23 26.90
CA LYS A 882 -23.25 11.67 26.88
C LYS A 882 -22.13 12.44 26.17
N LEU A 883 -22.49 13.44 25.37
CA LEU A 883 -21.50 14.33 24.74
C LEU A 883 -21.02 15.36 25.77
N GLY A 884 -19.71 15.65 25.77
CA GLY A 884 -19.10 16.56 26.76
C GLY A 884 -19.01 15.99 28.18
N ASP A 885 -19.19 14.67 28.37
CA ASP A 885 -19.21 14.04 29.68
C ASP A 885 -17.87 14.17 30.42
N HIS A 886 -17.86 15.02 31.46
CA HIS A 886 -16.68 15.37 32.24
C HIS A 886 -16.05 14.17 32.96
N THR A 887 -16.79 13.10 33.22
CA THR A 887 -16.26 11.88 33.87
C THR A 887 -15.21 11.15 33.02
N TYR A 888 -15.08 11.49 31.73
CA TYR A 888 -14.05 10.95 30.84
C TYR A 888 -12.91 11.93 30.55
N LEU A 889 -12.91 13.12 31.15
CA LEU A 889 -11.74 13.99 31.14
C LEU A 889 -10.68 13.36 32.04
N SER A 890 -9.43 13.30 31.57
CA SER A 890 -8.36 12.54 32.23
C SER A 890 -8.17 12.97 33.69
N TRP A 891 -8.09 14.28 33.91
CA TRP A 891 -7.91 14.90 35.24
C TRP A 891 -9.11 14.74 36.19
N ASN A 892 -10.31 14.44 35.67
CA ASN A 892 -11.53 14.34 36.48
C ASN A 892 -11.71 12.94 37.10
N ASN A 893 -10.75 12.03 36.86
CA ASN A 893 -10.68 10.70 37.49
C ASN A 893 -9.63 10.62 38.61
N ASP A 894 -8.89 11.71 38.87
CA ASP A 894 -7.69 11.74 39.72
C ASP A 894 -7.94 12.40 41.10
N ALA A 895 -9.20 12.65 41.51
CA ALA A 895 -9.52 13.46 42.71
C ALA A 895 -10.33 12.75 43.80
N ALA A 896 -10.05 13.12 45.06
CA ALA A 896 -10.72 12.78 46.33
C ALA A 896 -10.44 11.37 46.94
N PRO A 897 -9.42 11.22 47.81
CA PRO A 897 -9.37 10.12 48.77
C PRO A 897 -10.48 10.29 49.82
N THR A 898 -11.34 9.27 49.97
CA THR A 898 -12.45 9.30 50.94
C THR A 898 -11.92 9.11 52.36
N ALA A 899 -11.77 10.19 53.11
CA ALA A 899 -11.45 10.15 54.54
C ALA A 899 -12.53 9.35 55.28
N THR A 900 -12.20 8.12 55.68
CA THR A 900 -13.13 7.18 56.31
C THR A 900 -12.94 7.26 57.81
N THR A 901 -13.95 7.76 58.53
CA THR A 901 -13.90 7.98 59.97
C THR A 901 -14.02 6.67 60.75
N THR A 902 -12.87 6.01 60.96
CA THR A 902 -12.67 4.84 61.83
C THR A 902 -11.29 4.96 62.47
N GLY A 903 -11.10 4.78 63.77
CA GLY A 903 -12.06 4.56 64.86
C GLY A 903 -11.34 4.77 66.20
N ARG A 904 -12.09 5.03 67.28
CA ARG A 904 -11.52 5.28 68.61
C ARG A 904 -11.30 3.94 69.33
N GLU A 905 -10.07 3.45 69.35
CA GLU A 905 -9.64 2.43 70.31
C GLU A 905 -8.66 3.03 71.33
N THR A 906 -8.80 2.60 72.57
CA THR A 906 -8.07 3.10 73.75
C THR A 906 -7.07 2.06 74.21
N HIS A 907 -5.83 2.46 74.49
CA HIS A 907 -4.87 1.61 75.20
C HIS A 907 -5.33 1.33 76.64
N PRO A 908 -5.40 0.06 77.08
CA PRO A 908 -5.28 -0.33 78.48
C PRO A 908 -3.83 -0.78 78.76
N GLY A 909 -3.14 -0.22 79.77
CA GLY A 909 -1.68 -0.50 79.87
C GLY A 909 -0.91 -0.17 81.14
N THR A 910 -1.37 0.71 82.04
CA THR A 910 -0.68 0.91 83.34
C THR A 910 -1.57 1.50 84.44
N SER A 911 -1.54 0.84 85.60
CA SER A 911 -1.97 1.27 86.95
C SER A 911 -3.44 1.68 87.20
N ALA A 912 -3.95 1.21 88.35
CA ALA A 912 -5.26 1.41 88.96
C ALA A 912 -6.45 0.78 88.20
#